data_AF-A0A177P9P2-F1
#
_entry.id   AF-A0A177P9P2-F1
#
_cell.length_a   1.000
_cell.length_b   1.000
_cell.length_c   1.000
_cell.angle_alpha   90.00
_cell.angle_beta   90.00
_cell.angle_gamma   90.00
#
_symmetry.space_group_name_H-M   'P 1'
#
loop_
_entity.id
_entity.type
_entity.pdbx_description
1 polymer ?
#
loop_
_entity_poly.entity_id
_entity_poly.type
_entity_poly.pdbx_seq_one_letter_code
_entity_poly.pdbx_strand_id
1 'polypeptide(L)'
;MTGNGHSGTEAFSLRKLLVAMTAGVALILIVGNAVVWITHEGLQSAETDNQRLMRASLAFKDVRYHVVQIQQFLTDASVVGEDDYGVAREEKSAAHAELAELSTMLPELRAAIADADRSVENLYATGERMANAYFRDGREAGNLIMKAPNDGFDAASASLATSLDQLAERLQQSVNAASVRQRDMQSRMFAVSATVAGLALLLIVLANYWLMRRLFAVLGGEPSYATDIARTIAGGHLDIEVRTARHDSASLLAVMKMMGASLASHMREISMASKQIGQSSYQISNISGDISNANRSEQARSTEVRQATDALRSSTEEVERFTLTIRQRTLETQDTAQQGLLAVSENLDEMRRVVSEVESAEAKTNALRQANRQIQDITTTIRNITEQTNLLALNAAIEAARAGEYGRGFAVVADEVRKLAQNASGATAEIAGIIAELTQIIEENTQAMTSIIQATQQGMEKAESTSVVIHRIVGQIEENASTAQQISDVTRNQLDNVSRLQTRVEALFEALGQNESKVHITRTVSDDLYVVTEKLRAMLEHFSFDANRKTTPIPNEHRRFPRTSHYLLAHIDAKNRSLDGVTADFSMSGACLRLPLPLPCGENETIAVQLRIPYDNIDQYAHQAPLELDCRIVWYKVVDDEHHYGVKFPESLSPAAVNGLKTCFDFFNHASTYRG
;
A
#
# COMPACT_ATOMS: atom_id res chain seq x y z
N MET A 1 -11.88 23.57 14.82
CA MET A 1 -13.14 24.14 15.31
C MET A 1 -13.57 23.38 16.56
N THR A 2 -13.90 24.14 17.61
CA THR A 2 -14.62 23.75 18.83
C THR A 2 -14.05 22.60 19.67
N GLY A 3 -13.00 22.89 20.45
CA GLY A 3 -12.73 22.17 21.69
C GLY A 3 -13.74 22.62 22.74
N ASN A 4 -14.76 21.81 22.99
CA ASN A 4 -15.78 22.07 24.00
C ASN A 4 -15.72 20.99 25.08
N GLY A 5 -15.48 21.46 26.31
CA GLY A 5 -15.70 20.86 27.63
C GLY A 5 -15.76 19.35 27.77
N HIS A 6 -14.80 18.79 28.52
CA HIS A 6 -15.12 17.79 29.53
C HIS A 6 -14.68 18.34 30.89
N SER A 7 -15.66 18.87 31.61
CA SER A 7 -15.63 19.03 33.05
C SER A 7 -15.17 17.70 33.67
N GLY A 8 -14.18 17.79 34.55
CA GLY A 8 -13.71 16.67 35.35
C GLY A 8 -14.87 16.09 36.14
N THR A 9 -15.47 15.03 35.61
CA THR A 9 -16.23 14.09 36.40
C THR A 9 -15.18 13.40 37.26
N GLU A 10 -15.18 13.71 38.56
CA GLU A 10 -14.35 12.97 39.51
C GLU A 10 -14.56 11.48 39.28
N ALA A 11 -13.51 10.79 38.81
CA ALA A 11 -13.57 9.38 38.51
C ALA A 11 -14.09 8.64 39.74
N PHE A 12 -15.26 8.01 39.58
CA PHE A 12 -15.90 7.21 40.60
C PHE A 12 -14.88 6.20 41.15
N SER A 13 -14.51 6.35 42.42
CA SER A 13 -13.60 5.44 43.10
C SER A 13 -14.40 4.60 44.07
N LEU A 14 -14.61 3.33 43.72
CA LEU A 14 -15.20 2.33 44.61
C LEU A 14 -14.49 2.33 45.97
N ARG A 15 -13.17 2.53 45.96
CA ARG A 15 -12.34 2.65 47.16
C ARG A 15 -12.73 3.85 48.03
N LYS A 16 -12.87 5.05 47.46
CA LYS A 16 -13.29 6.26 48.22
C LYS A 16 -14.67 6.06 48.85
N LEU A 17 -15.59 5.43 48.12
CA LEU A 17 -16.94 5.16 48.57
C LEU A 17 -17.00 4.12 49.70
N LEU A 18 -16.24 3.03 49.58
CA LEU A 18 -16.10 2.02 50.64
C LEU A 18 -15.47 2.62 51.90
N VAL A 19 -14.45 3.47 51.76
CA VAL A 19 -13.81 4.16 52.90
C VAL A 19 -14.80 5.10 53.59
N ALA A 20 -15.59 5.88 52.84
CA ALA A 20 -16.59 6.78 53.43
C ALA A 20 -17.69 6.01 54.17
N MET A 21 -18.18 4.91 53.60
CA MET A 21 -19.21 4.07 54.25
C MET A 21 -18.71 3.37 55.50
N THR A 22 -17.50 2.79 55.44
CA THR A 22 -16.87 2.14 56.60
C THR A 22 -16.59 3.15 57.71
N ALA A 23 -16.11 4.34 57.39
CA ALA A 23 -15.93 5.43 58.36
C ALA A 23 -17.25 5.86 59.01
N GLY A 24 -18.33 5.95 58.24
CA GLY A 24 -19.67 6.29 58.75
C GLY A 24 -20.22 5.26 59.75
N VAL A 25 -20.11 3.97 59.43
CA VAL A 25 -20.53 2.89 60.35
C VAL A 25 -19.65 2.85 61.59
N ALA A 26 -18.33 2.99 61.44
CA ALA A 26 -17.40 3.00 62.57
C ALA A 26 -17.68 4.15 63.54
N LEU A 27 -17.97 5.35 63.04
CA LEU A 27 -18.32 6.51 63.87
C LEU A 27 -19.57 6.23 64.73
N ILE A 28 -20.60 5.63 64.14
CA ILE A 28 -21.86 5.33 64.85
C ILE A 28 -21.66 4.24 65.91
N LEU A 29 -20.86 3.22 65.62
CA LEU A 29 -20.52 2.20 66.61
C LEU A 29 -19.70 2.77 67.77
N ILE A 30 -18.75 3.66 67.49
CA ILE A 30 -17.93 4.31 68.54
C ILE A 30 -18.83 5.18 69.44
N VAL A 31 -19.64 6.06 68.84
CA VAL A 31 -20.56 6.93 69.59
C VAL A 31 -21.60 6.10 70.35
N GLY A 32 -22.19 5.09 69.71
CA GLY A 32 -23.18 4.22 70.33
C GLY A 32 -22.63 3.43 71.51
N ASN A 33 -21.43 2.86 71.40
CA ASN A 33 -20.77 2.17 72.51
C ASN A 33 -20.44 3.12 73.67
N ALA A 34 -20.04 4.36 73.39
CA ALA A 34 -19.80 5.36 74.43
C ALA A 34 -21.09 5.66 75.23
N VAL A 35 -22.24 5.79 74.55
CA VAL A 35 -23.54 5.99 75.23
C VAL A 35 -23.92 4.77 76.06
N VAL A 36 -23.74 3.55 75.53
CA VAL A 36 -24.02 2.30 76.27
C VAL A 36 -23.14 2.21 77.53
N TRP A 37 -21.86 2.55 77.43
CA TRP A 37 -20.95 2.57 78.58
C TRP A 37 -21.44 3.56 79.66
N ILE A 38 -21.78 4.80 79.29
CA ILE A 38 -22.32 5.78 80.25
C ILE A 38 -23.58 5.26 80.96
N THR A 39 -24.49 4.59 80.22
CA THR A 39 -25.70 4.00 80.84
C THR A 39 -25.40 2.80 81.74
N HIS A 40 -24.33 2.04 81.44
CA HIS A 40 -23.91 0.90 82.23
C HIS A 40 -23.36 1.33 83.60
N GLU A 41 -22.56 2.40 83.65
CA GLU A 41 -22.08 2.97 84.92
C GLU A 41 -23.25 3.44 85.81
N GLY A 42 -24.27 4.06 85.21
CA GLY A 42 -25.49 4.45 85.92
C GLY A 42 -26.27 3.26 86.51
N LEU A 43 -26.33 2.13 85.79
CA LEU A 43 -26.95 0.90 86.28
C LEU A 43 -26.16 0.29 87.43
N GLN A 44 -24.83 0.22 87.33
CA GLN A 44 -23.97 -0.29 88.40
C GLN A 44 -24.14 0.52 89.70
N SER A 45 -24.18 1.85 89.59
CA SER A 45 -24.43 2.71 90.75
C SER A 45 -25.79 2.42 91.40
N ALA A 46 -26.86 2.29 90.60
CA ALA A 46 -28.20 1.96 91.11
C ALA A 46 -28.27 0.56 91.75
N GLU A 47 -27.54 -0.41 91.22
CA GLU A 47 -27.42 -1.75 91.80
C GLU A 47 -26.68 -1.72 93.15
N THR A 48 -25.57 -0.98 93.25
CA THR A 48 -24.85 -0.83 94.53
C THR A 48 -25.70 -0.17 95.61
N ASP A 49 -26.49 0.85 95.27
CA ASP A 49 -27.40 1.51 96.20
C ASP A 49 -28.50 0.55 96.68
N ASN A 50 -29.08 -0.26 95.78
CA ASN A 50 -30.12 -1.22 96.16
C ASN A 50 -29.56 -2.34 97.07
N GLN A 51 -28.34 -2.84 96.79
CA GLN A 51 -27.67 -3.80 97.65
C GLN A 51 -27.39 -3.23 99.05
N ARG A 52 -26.95 -1.96 99.15
CA ARG A 52 -26.75 -1.27 100.43
C ARG A 52 -28.03 -1.23 101.26
N LEU A 53 -29.14 -0.81 100.64
CA LEU A 53 -30.45 -0.71 101.31
C LEU A 53 -31.01 -2.08 101.72
N MET A 54 -30.77 -3.12 100.93
CA MET A 54 -31.20 -4.48 101.25
C MET A 54 -30.42 -5.07 102.45
N ARG A 55 -29.11 -4.78 102.55
CA ARG A 55 -28.32 -5.10 103.76
C ARG A 55 -28.82 -4.34 104.98
N ALA A 56 -29.12 -3.05 104.84
CA ALA A 56 -29.67 -2.26 105.92
C ALA A 56 -31.06 -2.78 106.36
N SER A 57 -31.89 -3.28 105.44
CA SER A 57 -33.16 -3.94 105.80
C SER A 57 -32.96 -5.20 106.65
N LEU A 58 -31.87 -5.95 106.46
CA LEU A 58 -31.52 -7.10 107.30
C LEU A 58 -31.07 -6.65 108.69
N ALA A 59 -30.11 -5.74 108.80
CA ALA A 59 -29.66 -5.18 110.08
C ALA A 59 -30.83 -4.59 110.89
N PHE A 60 -31.78 -3.92 110.22
CA PHE A 60 -32.98 -3.41 110.88
C PHE A 60 -33.91 -4.51 111.42
N LYS A 61 -33.99 -5.68 110.75
CA LYS A 61 -34.71 -6.83 111.30
C LYS A 61 -34.01 -7.37 112.55
N ASP A 62 -32.68 -7.36 112.57
CA ASP A 62 -31.89 -7.80 113.73
C ASP A 62 -32.07 -6.84 114.92
N VAL A 63 -32.11 -5.52 114.70
CA VAL A 63 -32.51 -4.55 115.75
C VAL A 63 -33.86 -4.90 116.37
N ARG A 64 -34.87 -5.17 115.54
CA ARG A 64 -36.21 -5.53 116.03
C ARG A 64 -36.18 -6.82 116.84
N TYR A 65 -35.40 -7.81 116.40
CA TYR A 65 -35.21 -9.06 117.12
C TYR A 65 -34.65 -8.80 118.52
N HIS A 66 -33.54 -8.06 118.62
CA HIS A 66 -32.90 -7.72 119.89
C HIS A 66 -33.83 -6.94 120.82
N VAL A 67 -34.60 -5.99 120.29
CA VAL A 67 -35.58 -5.24 121.09
C VAL A 67 -36.66 -6.14 121.69
N VAL A 68 -37.16 -7.10 120.92
CA VAL A 68 -38.13 -8.09 121.44
C VAL A 68 -37.49 -8.96 122.52
N GLN A 69 -36.24 -9.38 122.36
CA GLN A 69 -35.50 -10.14 123.37
C GLN A 69 -35.30 -9.34 124.66
N ILE A 70 -34.91 -8.06 124.57
CA ILE A 70 -34.81 -7.17 125.74
C ILE A 70 -36.14 -7.13 126.50
N GLN A 71 -37.26 -6.99 125.80
CA GLN A 71 -38.58 -6.98 126.43
C GLN A 71 -38.92 -8.29 127.11
N GLN A 72 -38.66 -9.41 126.42
CA GLN A 72 -38.92 -10.75 126.93
C GLN A 72 -38.08 -11.05 128.18
N PHE A 73 -36.76 -10.87 128.13
CA PHE A 73 -35.88 -11.19 129.26
C PHE A 73 -36.12 -10.29 130.47
N LEU A 74 -36.40 -8.99 130.29
CA LEU A 74 -36.72 -8.10 131.42
C LEU A 74 -38.07 -8.44 132.06
N THR A 75 -39.04 -8.89 131.25
CA THR A 75 -40.35 -9.34 131.76
C THR A 75 -40.23 -10.70 132.47
N ASP A 76 -39.48 -11.66 131.90
CA ASP A 76 -39.24 -12.97 132.50
C ASP A 76 -38.47 -12.84 133.83
N ALA A 77 -37.43 -12.01 133.88
CA ALA A 77 -36.69 -11.70 135.11
C ALA A 77 -37.62 -11.13 136.20
N SER A 78 -38.58 -10.28 135.81
CA SER A 78 -39.59 -9.71 136.72
C SER A 78 -40.57 -10.75 137.28
N VAL A 79 -40.77 -11.88 136.59
CA VAL A 79 -41.69 -12.96 137.01
C VAL A 79 -40.98 -14.00 137.87
N VAL A 80 -39.74 -14.35 137.53
CA VAL A 80 -38.95 -15.41 138.21
C VAL A 80 -38.32 -14.91 139.52
N GLY A 81 -38.07 -13.59 139.64
CA GLY A 81 -37.54 -12.99 140.86
C GLY A 81 -36.05 -13.28 141.08
N GLU A 82 -35.30 -13.54 140.01
CA GLU A 82 -33.84 -13.68 140.02
C GLU A 82 -33.16 -12.36 139.62
N ASP A 83 -32.00 -12.07 140.21
CA ASP A 83 -31.18 -10.87 139.94
C ASP A 83 -30.30 -11.02 138.68
N ASP A 84 -30.67 -11.91 137.75
CA ASP A 84 -29.93 -12.18 136.52
C ASP A 84 -30.67 -11.67 135.28
N TYR A 85 -30.27 -10.49 134.83
CA TYR A 85 -30.69 -9.86 133.57
C TYR A 85 -29.48 -9.59 132.64
N GLY A 86 -28.43 -10.42 132.74
CA GLY A 86 -27.23 -10.33 131.91
C GLY A 86 -27.53 -10.49 130.41
N VAL A 87 -28.44 -11.38 130.04
CA VAL A 87 -28.84 -11.60 128.63
C VAL A 87 -29.56 -10.38 128.06
N ALA A 88 -30.44 -9.72 128.82
CA ALA A 88 -31.08 -8.47 128.37
C ALA A 88 -30.05 -7.36 128.09
N ARG A 89 -28.93 -7.34 128.85
CA ARG A 89 -27.84 -6.38 128.63
C ARG A 89 -27.04 -6.70 127.36
N GLU A 90 -26.79 -7.97 127.09
CA GLU A 90 -26.14 -8.40 125.83
C GLU A 90 -27.01 -8.05 124.62
N GLU A 91 -28.31 -8.34 124.67
CA GLU A 91 -29.28 -8.02 123.63
C GLU A 91 -29.42 -6.50 123.41
N LYS A 92 -29.36 -5.71 124.49
CA LYS A 92 -29.26 -4.25 124.39
C LYS A 92 -27.99 -3.81 123.65
N SER A 93 -26.84 -4.36 124.02
CA SER A 93 -25.57 -4.04 123.35
C SER A 93 -25.58 -4.44 121.88
N ALA A 94 -26.23 -5.55 121.53
CA ALA A 94 -26.41 -6.00 120.16
C ALA A 94 -27.35 -5.07 119.37
N ALA A 95 -28.48 -4.66 119.95
CA ALA A 95 -29.36 -3.64 119.36
C ALA A 95 -28.63 -2.32 119.09
N HIS A 96 -27.80 -1.83 120.01
CA HIS A 96 -26.98 -0.64 119.78
C HIS A 96 -25.94 -0.84 118.66
N ALA A 97 -25.31 -2.01 118.59
CA ALA A 97 -24.35 -2.32 117.52
C ALA A 97 -25.02 -2.34 116.14
N GLU A 98 -26.18 -2.98 116.01
CA GLU A 98 -26.97 -3.02 114.78
C GLU A 98 -27.49 -1.63 114.38
N LEU A 99 -27.93 -0.80 115.34
CA LEU A 99 -28.31 0.60 115.09
C LEU A 99 -27.11 1.46 114.66
N ALA A 100 -25.93 1.22 115.23
CA ALA A 100 -24.71 1.89 114.79
C ALA A 100 -24.34 1.49 113.35
N GLU A 101 -24.43 0.20 113.01
CA GLU A 101 -24.19 -0.29 111.65
C GLU A 101 -25.20 0.30 110.66
N LEU A 102 -26.50 0.33 111.00
CA LEU A 102 -27.54 1.01 110.22
C LEU A 102 -27.22 2.49 109.98
N SER A 103 -26.72 3.19 110.99
CA SER A 103 -26.36 4.62 110.91
C SER A 103 -25.18 4.87 109.94
N THR A 104 -24.29 3.88 109.77
CA THR A 104 -23.24 3.93 108.75
C THR A 104 -23.75 3.64 107.34
N MET A 105 -24.67 2.68 107.19
CA MET A 105 -25.25 2.30 105.89
C MET A 105 -26.27 3.32 105.36
N LEU A 106 -26.95 4.02 106.27
CA LEU A 106 -28.06 4.93 105.98
C LEU A 106 -27.78 6.32 106.57
N PRO A 107 -26.80 7.06 106.04
CA PRO A 107 -26.53 8.44 106.47
C PRO A 107 -27.78 9.33 106.41
N GLU A 108 -28.68 9.06 105.46
CA GLU A 108 -29.98 9.71 105.28
C GLU A 108 -30.98 9.50 106.44
N LEU A 109 -30.86 8.40 107.20
CA LEU A 109 -31.78 8.07 108.30
C LEU A 109 -31.14 8.21 109.68
N ARG A 110 -29.92 8.75 109.79
CA ARG A 110 -29.17 8.91 111.05
C ARG A 110 -29.99 9.48 112.20
N ALA A 111 -30.79 10.52 111.95
CA ALA A 111 -31.60 11.14 112.99
C ALA A 111 -32.69 10.19 113.55
N ALA A 112 -33.35 9.41 112.68
CA ALA A 112 -34.35 8.44 113.08
C ALA A 112 -33.73 7.22 113.78
N ILE A 113 -32.56 6.78 113.31
CA ILE A 113 -31.79 5.69 113.92
C ILE A 113 -31.32 6.09 115.33
N ALA A 114 -30.79 7.31 115.51
CA ALA A 114 -30.39 7.82 116.82
C ALA A 114 -31.58 7.99 117.79
N ASP A 115 -32.78 8.23 117.27
CA ASP A 115 -34.00 8.29 118.08
C ASP A 115 -34.47 6.91 118.56
N ALA A 116 -34.41 5.91 117.67
CA ALA A 116 -34.61 4.51 118.03
C ALA A 116 -33.57 4.04 119.06
N ASP A 117 -32.30 4.40 118.89
CA ASP A 117 -31.19 4.06 119.78
C ASP A 117 -31.40 4.59 121.21
N ARG A 118 -31.80 5.86 121.34
CA ARG A 118 -32.19 6.44 122.65
C ARG A 118 -33.42 5.75 123.25
N SER A 119 -34.36 5.32 122.41
CA SER A 119 -35.56 4.62 122.86
C SER A 119 -35.25 3.19 123.35
N VAL A 120 -34.27 2.50 122.75
CA VAL A 120 -33.74 1.23 123.25
C VAL A 120 -33.12 1.42 124.64
N GLU A 121 -32.29 2.45 124.81
CA GLU A 121 -31.69 2.79 126.11
C GLU A 121 -32.76 3.06 127.17
N ASN A 122 -33.78 3.86 126.83
CA ASN A 122 -34.87 4.20 127.74
C ASN A 122 -35.73 2.98 128.12
N LEU A 123 -36.01 2.10 127.16
CA LEU A 123 -36.71 0.84 127.40
C LEU A 123 -35.94 -0.04 128.38
N TYR A 124 -34.64 -0.24 128.14
CA TYR A 124 -33.79 -1.06 129.00
C TYR A 124 -33.70 -0.46 130.42
N ALA A 125 -33.41 0.84 130.54
CA ALA A 125 -33.28 1.51 131.84
C ALA A 125 -34.60 1.47 132.65
N THR A 126 -35.74 1.58 131.98
CA THR A 126 -37.06 1.48 132.62
C THR A 126 -37.40 0.03 132.97
N GLY A 127 -37.04 -0.92 132.13
CA GLY A 127 -37.24 -2.35 132.41
C GLY A 127 -36.32 -2.87 133.53
N GLU A 128 -35.10 -2.35 133.65
CA GLU A 128 -34.21 -2.65 134.78
C GLU A 128 -34.77 -2.09 136.09
N ARG A 129 -35.31 -0.86 136.09
CA ARG A 129 -36.05 -0.32 137.25
C ARG A 129 -37.28 -1.14 137.59
N MET A 130 -38.04 -1.58 136.57
CA MET A 130 -39.23 -2.42 136.73
C MET A 130 -38.86 -3.78 137.35
N ALA A 131 -37.89 -4.48 136.78
CA ALA A 131 -37.43 -5.79 137.27
C ALA A 131 -36.90 -5.69 138.71
N ASN A 132 -36.13 -4.65 139.01
CA ASN A 132 -35.67 -4.38 140.38
C ASN A 132 -36.80 -4.10 141.37
N ALA A 133 -37.84 -3.36 140.97
CA ALA A 133 -39.00 -3.11 141.82
C ALA A 133 -39.84 -4.37 142.05
N TYR A 134 -40.00 -5.23 141.03
CA TYR A 134 -40.60 -6.57 141.20
C TYR A 134 -39.81 -7.42 142.19
N PHE A 135 -38.48 -7.35 142.15
CA PHE A 135 -37.59 -8.10 143.03
C PHE A 135 -37.56 -7.59 144.49
N ARG A 136 -37.41 -6.26 144.69
CA ARG A 136 -37.19 -5.67 146.03
C ARG A 136 -38.47 -5.32 146.78
N ASP A 137 -39.43 -4.74 146.05
CA ASP A 137 -40.61 -4.07 146.64
C ASP A 137 -41.91 -4.86 146.38
N GLY A 138 -41.81 -5.96 145.62
CA GLY A 138 -42.90 -6.89 145.32
C GLY A 138 -43.75 -6.49 144.11
N ARG A 139 -44.76 -7.32 143.83
CA ARG A 139 -45.54 -7.28 142.59
C ARG A 139 -46.31 -5.97 142.35
N GLU A 140 -46.74 -5.28 143.41
CA GLU A 140 -47.45 -4.00 143.28
C GLU A 140 -46.53 -2.86 142.85
N ALA A 141 -45.31 -2.79 143.40
CA ALA A 141 -44.33 -1.77 143.03
C ALA A 141 -43.82 -1.95 141.60
N GLY A 142 -43.56 -3.20 141.19
CA GLY A 142 -43.24 -3.53 139.79
C GLY A 142 -44.35 -3.17 138.80
N ASN A 143 -45.61 -3.44 139.15
CA ASN A 143 -46.78 -3.08 138.33
C ASN A 143 -46.94 -1.56 138.17
N LEU A 144 -46.60 -0.77 139.19
CA LEU A 144 -46.65 0.70 139.09
C LEU A 144 -45.66 1.20 138.03
N ILE A 145 -44.45 0.63 137.95
CA ILE A 145 -43.47 0.99 136.93
C ILE A 145 -43.84 0.37 135.57
N MET A 146 -44.39 -0.84 135.53
CA MET A 146 -44.81 -1.46 134.27
C MET A 146 -45.89 -0.63 133.56
N LYS A 147 -46.92 -0.22 134.30
CA LYS A 147 -48.12 0.45 133.78
C LYS A 147 -48.13 1.96 133.94
N ALA A 148 -47.02 2.59 134.33
CA ALA A 148 -46.98 4.04 134.47
C ALA A 148 -47.26 4.71 133.11
N PRO A 149 -48.20 5.68 133.02
CA PRO A 149 -48.73 6.15 131.74
C PRO A 149 -47.71 6.74 130.76
N ASN A 150 -46.61 7.34 131.27
CA ASN A 150 -45.65 8.08 130.45
C ASN A 150 -44.19 7.64 130.62
N ASP A 151 -43.83 7.08 131.77
CA ASP A 151 -42.45 6.67 132.11
C ASP A 151 -42.35 5.19 132.47
N GLY A 152 -43.42 4.44 132.22
CA GLY A 152 -43.49 3.02 132.49
C GLY A 152 -42.94 2.16 131.37
N PHE A 153 -42.73 0.88 131.66
CA PHE A 153 -42.15 -0.06 130.70
C PHE A 153 -43.05 -0.28 129.48
N ASP A 154 -44.37 -0.37 129.67
CA ASP A 154 -45.34 -0.50 128.57
C ASP A 154 -45.31 0.75 127.67
N ALA A 155 -45.17 1.94 128.26
CA ALA A 155 -45.08 3.20 127.53
C ALA A 155 -43.75 3.34 126.76
N ALA A 156 -42.63 2.95 127.38
CA ALA A 156 -41.32 2.93 126.73
C ALA A 156 -41.28 1.91 125.58
N SER A 157 -41.91 0.75 125.75
CA SER A 157 -42.07 -0.28 124.71
C SER A 157 -42.90 0.25 123.54
N ALA A 158 -44.05 0.88 123.80
CA ALA A 158 -44.89 1.45 122.76
C ALA A 158 -44.20 2.61 122.01
N SER A 159 -43.44 3.45 122.71
CA SER A 159 -42.66 4.53 122.09
C SER A 159 -41.57 3.98 121.18
N LEU A 160 -40.81 2.98 121.64
CA LEU A 160 -39.77 2.34 120.84
C LEU A 160 -40.37 1.61 119.63
N ALA A 161 -41.50 0.91 119.81
CA ALA A 161 -42.22 0.28 118.71
C ALA A 161 -42.61 1.31 117.65
N THR A 162 -43.10 2.49 118.06
CA THR A 162 -43.44 3.60 117.16
C THR A 162 -42.20 4.13 116.42
N SER A 163 -41.07 4.35 117.11
CA SER A 163 -39.83 4.80 116.48
C SER A 163 -39.26 3.77 115.51
N LEU A 164 -39.34 2.47 115.84
CA LEU A 164 -38.93 1.39 114.95
C LEU A 164 -39.87 1.26 113.75
N ASP A 165 -41.18 1.40 113.91
CA ASP A 165 -42.14 1.35 112.79
C ASP A 165 -41.93 2.53 111.83
N GLN A 166 -41.68 3.75 112.35
CA GLN A 166 -41.32 4.90 111.51
C GLN A 166 -40.00 4.68 110.76
N LEU A 167 -39.00 4.09 111.42
CA LEU A 167 -37.73 3.75 110.78
C LEU A 167 -37.93 2.67 109.71
N ALA A 168 -38.78 1.66 109.97
CA ALA A 168 -39.15 0.61 109.03
C ALA A 168 -39.83 1.19 107.79
N GLU A 169 -40.78 2.10 107.97
CA GLU A 169 -41.52 2.73 106.86
C GLU A 169 -40.58 3.54 105.96
N ARG A 170 -39.68 4.35 106.56
CA ARG A 170 -38.69 5.13 105.80
C ARG A 170 -37.69 4.24 105.08
N LEU A 171 -37.22 3.18 105.72
CA LEU A 171 -36.32 2.20 105.10
C LEU A 171 -36.99 1.47 103.94
N GLN A 172 -38.25 1.04 104.12
CA GLN A 172 -39.03 0.39 103.08
C GLN A 172 -39.28 1.33 101.88
N GLN A 173 -39.56 2.61 102.12
CA GLN A 173 -39.67 3.62 101.07
C GLN A 173 -38.36 3.78 100.29
N SER A 174 -37.21 3.84 100.96
CA SER A 174 -35.90 3.92 100.33
C SER A 174 -35.57 2.67 99.50
N VAL A 175 -35.84 1.47 100.02
CA VAL A 175 -35.67 0.20 99.29
C VAL A 175 -36.53 0.16 98.02
N ASN A 176 -37.80 0.55 98.12
CA ASN A 176 -38.72 0.59 96.98
C ASN A 176 -38.25 1.60 95.93
N ALA A 177 -37.81 2.80 96.34
CA ALA A 177 -37.31 3.83 95.44
C ALA A 177 -36.03 3.39 94.70
N ALA A 178 -35.09 2.75 95.41
CA ALA A 178 -33.87 2.22 94.81
C ALA A 178 -34.16 1.06 93.82
N SER A 179 -35.09 0.17 94.18
CA SER A 179 -35.53 -0.92 93.30
C SER A 179 -36.20 -0.40 92.01
N VAL A 180 -37.03 0.65 92.09
CA VAL A 180 -37.63 1.30 90.92
C VAL A 180 -36.56 1.98 90.07
N ARG A 181 -35.61 2.69 90.68
CA ARG A 181 -34.50 3.33 89.97
C ARG A 181 -33.62 2.33 89.23
N GLN A 182 -33.31 1.19 89.85
CA GLN A 182 -32.56 0.11 89.20
C GLN A 182 -33.31 -0.45 87.99
N ARG A 183 -34.62 -0.72 88.12
CA ARG A 183 -35.45 -1.19 86.99
C ARG A 183 -35.54 -0.16 85.86
N ASP A 184 -35.70 1.12 86.17
CA ASP A 184 -35.72 2.20 85.18
C ASP A 184 -34.38 2.27 84.42
N MET A 185 -33.25 2.28 85.14
CA MET A 185 -31.91 2.25 84.52
C MET A 185 -31.71 1.00 83.65
N GLN A 186 -32.18 -0.18 84.09
CA GLN A 186 -32.11 -1.40 83.30
C GLN A 186 -32.92 -1.30 82.00
N SER A 187 -34.13 -0.74 82.07
CA SER A 187 -34.98 -0.53 80.88
C SER A 187 -34.38 0.48 79.91
N ARG A 188 -33.79 1.57 80.42
CA ARG A 188 -33.10 2.57 79.60
C ARG A 188 -31.86 2.00 78.93
N MET A 189 -31.04 1.24 79.65
CA MET A 189 -29.87 0.57 79.08
C MET A 189 -30.28 -0.37 77.94
N PHE A 190 -31.36 -1.14 78.10
CA PHE A 190 -31.87 -2.00 77.05
C PHE A 190 -32.37 -1.19 75.83
N ALA A 191 -33.14 -0.13 76.04
CA ALA A 191 -33.67 0.71 74.96
C ALA A 191 -32.54 1.41 74.17
N VAL A 192 -31.54 1.96 74.85
CA VAL A 192 -30.36 2.58 74.22
C VAL A 192 -29.57 1.54 73.42
N SER A 193 -29.33 0.36 73.99
CA SER A 193 -28.60 -0.72 73.30
C SER A 193 -29.35 -1.19 72.04
N ALA A 194 -30.68 -1.35 72.12
CA ALA A 194 -31.52 -1.78 71.00
C ALA A 194 -31.57 -0.73 69.87
N THR A 195 -31.66 0.57 70.22
CA THR A 195 -31.68 1.66 69.22
C THR A 195 -30.35 1.81 68.48
N VAL A 196 -29.23 1.74 69.20
CA VAL A 196 -27.88 1.75 68.59
C VAL A 196 -27.72 0.56 67.64
N ALA A 197 -28.11 -0.65 68.07
CA ALA A 197 -28.05 -1.84 67.23
C ALA A 197 -28.94 -1.73 65.97
N GLY A 198 -30.16 -1.21 66.11
CA GLY A 198 -31.10 -1.01 65.00
C GLY A 198 -30.60 0.00 63.96
N LEU A 199 -30.08 1.15 64.40
CA LEU A 199 -29.53 2.18 63.50
C LEU A 199 -28.28 1.68 62.76
N ALA A 200 -27.39 0.95 63.45
CA ALA A 200 -26.23 0.35 62.83
C ALA A 200 -26.64 -0.63 61.72
N LEU A 201 -27.62 -1.51 61.98
CA LEU A 201 -28.12 -2.47 61.01
C LEU A 201 -28.75 -1.79 59.78
N LEU A 202 -29.59 -0.78 60.02
CA LEU A 202 -30.26 -0.03 58.94
C LEU A 202 -29.25 0.64 57.99
N LEU A 203 -28.21 1.26 58.54
CA LEU A 203 -27.18 1.91 57.73
C LEU A 203 -26.35 0.93 56.93
N ILE A 204 -26.02 -0.24 57.49
CA ILE A 204 -25.34 -1.31 56.76
C ILE A 204 -26.19 -1.77 55.56
N VAL A 205 -27.50 -1.97 55.76
CA VAL A 205 -28.41 -2.39 54.69
C VAL A 205 -28.54 -1.33 53.60
N LEU A 206 -28.73 -0.06 53.96
CA LEU A 206 -28.82 1.04 52.99
C LEU A 206 -27.52 1.26 52.22
N ALA A 207 -26.39 1.19 52.92
CA ALA A 207 -25.06 1.29 52.31
C ALA A 207 -24.83 0.17 51.29
N ASN A 208 -25.16 -1.08 51.66
CA ASN A 208 -25.04 -2.23 50.77
C ASN A 208 -25.97 -2.12 49.56
N TYR A 209 -27.22 -1.71 49.75
CA TYR A 209 -28.17 -1.50 48.65
C TYR A 209 -27.68 -0.43 47.66
N TRP A 210 -27.18 0.70 48.16
CA TRP A 210 -26.68 1.79 47.32
C TRP A 210 -25.40 1.39 46.57
N LEU A 211 -24.49 0.67 47.24
CA LEU A 211 -23.28 0.10 46.64
C LEU A 211 -23.63 -0.85 45.50
N MET A 212 -24.56 -1.78 45.74
CA MET A 212 -25.01 -2.74 44.74
C MET A 212 -25.63 -2.04 43.52
N ARG A 213 -26.54 -1.09 43.75
CA ARG A 213 -27.18 -0.32 42.66
C ARG A 213 -26.16 0.47 41.82
N ARG A 214 -25.14 1.05 42.46
CA ARG A 214 -24.07 1.78 41.75
C ARG A 214 -23.14 0.85 40.98
N LEU A 215 -22.75 -0.29 41.55
CA LEU A 215 -21.91 -1.29 40.88
C LEU A 215 -22.57 -1.82 39.61
N PHE A 216 -23.85 -2.20 39.69
CA PHE A 216 -24.59 -2.66 38.51
C PHE A 216 -24.75 -1.57 37.44
N ALA A 217 -24.87 -0.30 37.82
CA ALA A 217 -24.92 0.81 36.86
C ALA A 217 -23.58 1.02 36.12
N VAL A 218 -22.44 0.88 36.80
CA VAL A 218 -21.11 1.03 36.17
C VAL A 218 -20.77 -0.18 35.30
N LEU A 219 -21.10 -1.39 35.76
CA LEU A 219 -20.84 -2.62 35.01
C LEU A 219 -21.82 -2.80 33.84
N GLY A 220 -23.05 -2.31 33.96
CA GLY A 220 -24.12 -2.48 32.96
C GLY A 220 -24.80 -3.85 33.01
N GLY A 221 -24.38 -4.72 33.91
CA GLY A 221 -24.86 -6.09 34.05
C GLY A 221 -24.10 -6.86 35.13
N GLU A 222 -24.25 -8.19 35.12
CA GLU A 222 -23.55 -9.07 36.07
C GLU A 222 -22.03 -9.13 35.78
N PRO A 223 -21.18 -9.11 36.82
CA PRO A 223 -19.72 -9.20 36.65
C PRO A 223 -19.27 -10.49 35.94
N SER A 224 -19.96 -11.61 36.19
CA SER A 224 -19.74 -12.90 35.53
C SER A 224 -19.95 -12.79 34.03
N TYR A 225 -21.08 -12.23 33.61
CA TYR A 225 -21.39 -12.01 32.20
C TYR A 225 -20.37 -11.09 31.52
N ALA A 226 -19.97 -9.99 32.16
CA ALA A 226 -18.91 -9.13 31.62
C ALA A 226 -17.57 -9.88 31.45
N THR A 227 -17.23 -10.77 32.37
CA THR A 227 -16.04 -11.63 32.28
C THR A 227 -16.15 -12.64 31.13
N ASP A 228 -17.33 -13.23 30.93
CA ASP A 228 -17.56 -14.17 29.84
C ASP A 228 -17.49 -13.48 28.47
N ILE A 229 -18.06 -12.28 28.34
CA ILE A 229 -17.93 -11.46 27.12
C ILE A 229 -16.47 -11.10 26.87
N ALA A 230 -15.73 -10.69 27.90
CA ALA A 230 -14.30 -10.39 27.78
C ALA A 230 -13.49 -11.62 27.32
N ARG A 231 -13.74 -12.80 27.90
CA ARG A 231 -13.09 -14.06 27.49
C ARG A 231 -13.44 -14.44 26.06
N THR A 232 -14.69 -14.25 25.66
CA THR A 232 -15.16 -14.57 24.31
C THR A 232 -14.47 -13.67 23.27
N ILE A 233 -14.40 -12.36 23.52
CA ILE A 233 -13.65 -11.42 22.67
C ILE A 233 -12.15 -11.77 22.65
N ALA A 234 -11.55 -12.06 23.82
CA ALA A 234 -10.14 -12.44 23.91
C ALA A 234 -9.82 -13.76 23.19
N GLY A 235 -10.79 -14.67 23.13
CA GLY A 235 -10.72 -15.91 22.35
C GLY A 235 -10.98 -15.71 20.86
N GLY A 236 -11.06 -14.48 20.36
CA GLY A 236 -11.27 -14.16 18.95
C GLY A 236 -12.73 -14.21 18.48
N HIS A 237 -13.69 -14.47 19.38
CA HIS A 237 -15.09 -14.60 18.99
C HIS A 237 -15.80 -13.25 19.03
N LEU A 238 -15.98 -12.62 17.88
CA LEU A 238 -16.46 -11.24 17.69
C LEU A 238 -17.86 -11.16 17.05
N ASP A 239 -18.46 -12.29 16.70
CA ASP A 239 -19.84 -12.42 16.18
C ASP A 239 -20.91 -12.42 17.27
N ILE A 240 -20.52 -12.18 18.52
CA ILE A 240 -21.40 -12.22 19.68
C ILE A 240 -22.30 -10.98 19.80
N GLU A 241 -23.57 -11.21 20.17
CA GLU A 241 -24.50 -10.14 20.52
C GLU A 241 -24.38 -9.78 22.00
N VAL A 242 -23.67 -8.69 22.30
CA VAL A 242 -23.60 -8.17 23.67
C VAL A 242 -24.91 -7.47 24.03
N ARG A 243 -25.70 -8.14 24.87
CA ARG A 243 -26.92 -7.59 25.48
C ARG A 243 -26.57 -6.50 26.49
N THR A 244 -27.07 -5.29 26.29
CA THR A 244 -26.92 -4.14 27.18
C THR A 244 -28.30 -3.57 27.53
N ALA A 245 -28.39 -2.79 28.61
CA ALA A 245 -29.62 -2.08 28.93
C ALA A 245 -29.97 -1.05 27.82
N ARG A 246 -31.26 -0.74 27.67
CA ARG A 246 -31.72 0.25 26.68
C ARG A 246 -31.05 1.60 26.94
N HIS A 247 -30.41 2.17 25.91
CA HIS A 247 -29.67 3.44 25.94
C HIS A 247 -28.41 3.45 26.81
N ASP A 248 -27.88 2.28 27.16
CA ASP A 248 -26.60 2.18 27.85
C ASP A 248 -25.44 2.30 26.86
N SER A 249 -24.69 3.39 26.96
CA SER A 249 -23.52 3.71 26.13
C SER A 249 -22.23 3.87 26.93
N ALA A 250 -22.30 3.85 28.26
CA ALA A 250 -21.19 4.23 29.13
C ALA A 250 -20.75 3.11 30.09
N SER A 251 -21.57 2.07 30.29
CA SER A 251 -21.17 0.94 31.12
C SER A 251 -20.01 0.16 30.53
N LEU A 252 -19.32 -0.62 31.37
CA LEU A 252 -18.28 -1.54 30.93
C LEU A 252 -18.77 -2.46 29.80
N LEU A 253 -20.00 -2.98 29.93
CA LEU A 253 -20.60 -3.88 28.96
C LEU A 253 -20.91 -3.18 27.62
N ALA A 254 -21.36 -1.92 27.66
CA ALA A 254 -21.55 -1.10 26.46
C ALA A 254 -20.23 -0.80 25.75
N VAL A 255 -19.17 -0.50 26.49
CA VAL A 255 -17.81 -0.30 25.93
C VAL A 255 -17.27 -1.60 25.34
N MET A 256 -17.46 -2.75 26.01
CA MET A 256 -17.09 -4.07 25.47
C MET A 256 -17.85 -4.39 24.18
N LYS A 257 -19.14 -4.04 24.09
CA LYS A 257 -19.94 -4.16 22.86
C LYS A 257 -19.34 -3.34 21.71
N MET A 258 -18.99 -2.08 21.98
CA MET A 258 -18.35 -1.21 20.98
C MET A 258 -16.99 -1.75 20.55
N MET A 259 -16.19 -2.24 21.50
CA MET A 259 -14.89 -2.87 21.24
C MET A 259 -15.03 -4.10 20.34
N GLY A 260 -15.94 -5.02 20.67
CA GLY A 260 -16.22 -6.21 19.85
C GLY A 260 -16.66 -5.83 18.43
N ALA A 261 -17.58 -4.86 18.30
CA ALA A 261 -18.05 -4.40 17.00
C ALA A 261 -16.94 -3.73 16.16
N SER A 262 -16.07 -2.93 16.80
CA SER A 262 -14.95 -2.28 16.12
C SER A 262 -13.88 -3.28 15.67
N LEU A 263 -13.53 -4.24 16.54
CA LEU A 263 -12.63 -5.35 16.20
C LEU A 263 -13.19 -6.18 15.04
N ALA A 264 -14.48 -6.55 15.07
CA ALA A 264 -15.14 -7.25 13.98
C ALA A 264 -15.09 -6.45 12.66
N SER A 265 -15.23 -5.12 12.73
CA SER A 265 -15.11 -4.25 11.55
C SER A 265 -13.70 -4.22 10.98
N HIS A 266 -12.68 -4.09 11.83
CA HIS A 266 -11.28 -4.15 11.39
C HIS A 266 -10.92 -5.52 10.81
N MET A 267 -11.37 -6.62 11.43
CA MET A 267 -11.14 -7.98 10.91
C MET A 267 -11.80 -8.17 9.53
N ARG A 268 -13.00 -7.63 9.33
CA ARG A 268 -13.64 -7.61 7.99
C ARG A 268 -12.82 -6.84 6.96
N GLU A 269 -12.34 -5.65 7.30
CA GLU A 269 -11.53 -4.82 6.38
C GLU A 269 -10.20 -5.52 6.04
N ILE A 270 -9.53 -6.09 7.04
CA ILE A 270 -8.30 -6.87 6.84
C ILE A 270 -8.56 -8.11 5.98
N SER A 271 -9.68 -8.80 6.18
CA SER A 271 -10.08 -9.96 5.35
C SER A 271 -10.28 -9.56 3.88
N MET A 272 -11.01 -8.47 3.61
CA MET A 272 -11.23 -7.98 2.25
C MET A 272 -9.92 -7.52 1.59
N ALA A 273 -9.09 -6.78 2.33
CA ALA A 273 -7.77 -6.35 1.86
C ALA A 273 -6.86 -7.55 1.54
N SER A 274 -6.88 -8.58 2.38
CA SER A 274 -6.14 -9.83 2.14
C SER A 274 -6.56 -10.51 0.86
N LYS A 275 -7.88 -10.61 0.62
CA LYS A 275 -8.43 -11.17 -0.61
C LYS A 275 -7.99 -10.35 -1.83
N GLN A 276 -8.01 -9.02 -1.75
CA GLN A 276 -7.54 -8.14 -2.81
C GLN A 276 -6.04 -8.32 -3.10
N ILE A 277 -5.19 -8.40 -2.07
CA ILE A 277 -3.75 -8.61 -2.26
C ILE A 277 -3.50 -9.97 -2.90
N GLY A 278 -4.21 -11.02 -2.47
CA GLY A 278 -4.11 -12.34 -3.08
C GLY A 278 -4.49 -12.33 -4.56
N GLN A 279 -5.58 -11.66 -4.92
CA GLN A 279 -5.98 -11.48 -6.33
C GLN A 279 -4.96 -10.68 -7.13
N SER A 280 -4.44 -9.59 -6.57
CA SER A 280 -3.42 -8.78 -7.22
C SER A 280 -2.11 -9.55 -7.42
N SER A 281 -1.76 -10.46 -6.50
CA SER A 281 -0.65 -11.40 -6.72
C SER A 281 -0.93 -12.33 -7.90
N TYR A 282 -2.13 -12.91 -8.01
CA TYR A 282 -2.44 -13.76 -9.17
C TYR A 282 -2.38 -12.98 -10.49
N GLN A 283 -2.86 -11.74 -10.50
CA GLN A 283 -2.76 -10.82 -11.64
C GLN A 283 -1.31 -10.57 -12.03
N ILE A 284 -0.45 -10.20 -11.06
CA ILE A 284 0.97 -9.92 -11.30
C ILE A 284 1.69 -11.17 -11.82
N SER A 285 1.42 -12.35 -11.26
CA SER A 285 2.04 -13.61 -11.68
C SER A 285 1.65 -13.98 -13.13
N ASN A 286 0.38 -13.78 -13.50
CA ASN A 286 -0.10 -14.01 -14.86
C ASN A 286 0.53 -13.05 -15.86
N ILE A 287 0.48 -11.73 -15.59
CA ILE A 287 1.09 -10.69 -16.42
C ILE A 287 2.61 -10.92 -16.56
N SER A 288 3.30 -11.30 -15.48
CA SER A 288 4.73 -11.63 -15.52
C SER A 288 5.01 -12.83 -16.42
N GLY A 289 4.13 -13.83 -16.44
CA GLY A 289 4.21 -14.96 -17.36
C GLY A 289 4.08 -14.52 -18.83
N ASP A 290 3.11 -13.65 -19.13
CA ASP A 290 2.91 -13.11 -20.48
C ASP A 290 4.10 -12.26 -20.94
N ILE A 291 4.65 -11.41 -20.07
CA ILE A 291 5.85 -10.62 -20.38
C ILE A 291 7.06 -11.53 -20.63
N SER A 292 7.26 -12.58 -19.81
CA SER A 292 8.35 -13.54 -20.02
C SER A 292 8.20 -14.28 -21.36
N ASN A 293 6.98 -14.69 -21.72
CA ASN A 293 6.70 -15.28 -23.04
C ASN A 293 7.04 -14.31 -24.19
N ALA A 294 6.63 -13.05 -24.07
CA ALA A 294 6.93 -12.01 -25.06
C ALA A 294 8.44 -11.74 -25.17
N ASN A 295 9.15 -11.60 -24.05
CA ASN A 295 10.60 -11.44 -24.01
C ASN A 295 11.31 -12.63 -24.67
N ARG A 296 10.90 -13.87 -24.39
CA ARG A 296 11.48 -15.06 -25.03
C ARG A 296 11.27 -15.06 -26.55
N SER A 297 10.09 -14.66 -27.01
CA SER A 297 9.83 -14.51 -28.45
C SER A 297 10.71 -13.42 -29.09
N GLU A 298 10.91 -12.30 -28.40
CA GLU A 298 11.74 -11.21 -28.90
C GLU A 298 13.23 -11.60 -28.91
N GLN A 299 13.68 -12.36 -27.91
CA GLN A 299 15.02 -12.94 -27.86
C GLN A 299 15.27 -13.99 -28.96
N ALA A 300 14.23 -14.68 -29.43
CA ALA A 300 14.38 -15.54 -30.61
C ALA A 300 14.61 -14.69 -31.88
N ARG A 301 13.80 -13.64 -32.07
CA ARG A 301 13.94 -12.68 -33.20
C ARG A 301 15.26 -11.92 -33.18
N SER A 302 15.84 -11.70 -32.01
CA SER A 302 17.17 -11.10 -31.83
C SER A 302 18.26 -11.78 -32.66
N THR A 303 18.24 -13.12 -32.74
CA THR A 303 19.25 -13.87 -33.51
C THR A 303 19.13 -13.57 -35.00
N GLU A 304 17.89 -13.49 -35.51
CA GLU A 304 17.61 -13.14 -36.90
C GLU A 304 18.05 -11.72 -37.22
N VAL A 305 17.79 -10.75 -36.33
CA VAL A 305 18.23 -9.36 -36.49
C VAL A 305 19.76 -9.28 -36.56
N ARG A 306 20.47 -9.99 -35.66
CA ARG A 306 21.95 -10.01 -35.68
C ARG A 306 22.48 -10.59 -36.99
N GLN A 307 21.93 -11.71 -37.45
CA GLN A 307 22.33 -12.32 -38.73
C GLN A 307 22.07 -11.39 -39.91
N ALA A 308 20.93 -10.68 -39.92
CA ALA A 308 20.61 -9.70 -40.95
C ALA A 308 21.58 -8.51 -40.93
N THR A 309 21.95 -8.01 -39.75
CA THR A 309 22.95 -6.94 -39.61
C THR A 309 24.34 -7.38 -40.07
N ASP A 310 24.77 -8.60 -39.74
CA ASP A 310 26.05 -9.16 -40.21
C ASP A 310 26.07 -9.35 -41.73
N ALA A 311 24.99 -9.87 -42.31
CA ALA A 311 24.85 -10.01 -43.75
C ALA A 311 24.88 -8.64 -44.46
N LEU A 312 24.22 -7.63 -43.88
CA LEU A 312 24.24 -6.26 -44.38
C LEU A 312 25.64 -5.65 -44.36
N ARG A 313 26.41 -5.90 -43.29
CA ARG A 313 27.83 -5.49 -43.19
C ARG A 313 28.66 -6.12 -44.30
N SER A 314 28.60 -7.45 -44.43
CA SER A 314 29.35 -8.18 -45.45
C SER A 314 29.01 -7.71 -46.87
N SER A 315 27.73 -7.48 -47.16
CA SER A 315 27.29 -6.98 -48.46
C SER A 315 27.81 -5.56 -48.73
N THR A 316 27.83 -4.70 -47.71
CA THR A 316 28.35 -3.33 -47.82
C THR A 316 29.88 -3.33 -48.05
N GLU A 317 30.63 -4.18 -47.35
CA GLU A 317 32.07 -4.38 -47.57
C GLU A 317 32.37 -4.91 -49.00
N GLU A 318 31.51 -5.77 -49.53
CA GLU A 318 31.63 -6.27 -50.90
C GLU A 318 31.38 -5.17 -51.95
N VAL A 319 30.39 -4.30 -51.73
CA VAL A 319 30.15 -3.12 -52.57
C VAL A 319 31.35 -2.18 -52.58
N GLU A 320 32.03 -1.99 -51.43
CA GLU A 320 33.26 -1.19 -51.37
C GLU A 320 34.36 -1.80 -52.25
N ARG A 321 34.54 -3.12 -52.17
CA ARG A 321 35.54 -3.84 -52.98
C ARG A 321 35.24 -3.76 -54.48
N PHE A 322 33.98 -3.88 -54.88
CA PHE A 322 33.57 -3.69 -56.27
C PHE A 322 33.82 -2.27 -56.74
N THR A 323 33.54 -1.27 -55.89
CA THR A 323 33.79 0.14 -56.19
C THR A 323 35.27 0.42 -56.43
N LEU A 324 36.16 -0.14 -55.61
CA LEU A 324 37.61 -0.05 -55.82
C LEU A 324 38.04 -0.70 -57.14
N THR A 325 37.46 -1.86 -57.47
CA THR A 325 37.73 -2.57 -58.73
C THR A 325 37.26 -1.77 -59.94
N ILE A 326 36.07 -1.16 -59.87
CA ILE A 326 35.54 -0.27 -60.92
C ILE A 326 36.50 0.89 -61.11
N ARG A 327 36.92 1.57 -60.03
CA ARG A 327 37.86 2.68 -60.10
C ARG A 327 39.17 2.29 -60.80
N GLN A 328 39.72 1.12 -60.47
CA GLN A 328 40.94 0.61 -61.11
C GLN A 328 40.73 0.35 -62.60
N ARG A 329 39.64 -0.33 -62.99
CA ARG A 329 39.31 -0.59 -64.40
C ARG A 329 39.06 0.69 -65.19
N THR A 330 38.46 1.70 -64.57
CA THR A 330 38.24 3.00 -65.19
C THR A 330 39.57 3.69 -65.53
N LEU A 331 40.56 3.65 -64.63
CA LEU A 331 41.91 4.18 -64.88
C LEU A 331 42.62 3.42 -66.02
N GLU A 332 42.55 2.09 -66.03
CA GLU A 332 43.13 1.26 -67.10
C GLU A 332 42.48 1.54 -68.46
N THR A 333 41.16 1.72 -68.47
CA THR A 333 40.42 2.06 -69.69
C THR A 333 40.75 3.47 -70.16
N GLN A 334 40.97 4.42 -69.25
CA GLN A 334 41.39 5.78 -69.56
C GLN A 334 42.75 5.79 -70.27
N ASP A 335 43.73 5.06 -69.73
CA ASP A 335 45.06 4.93 -70.33
C ASP A 335 44.98 4.29 -71.72
N THR A 336 44.20 3.22 -71.87
CA THR A 336 43.96 2.56 -73.17
C THR A 336 43.32 3.51 -74.18
N ALA A 337 42.33 4.31 -73.77
CA ALA A 337 41.70 5.30 -74.64
C ALA A 337 42.67 6.41 -75.05
N GLN A 338 43.54 6.86 -74.15
CA GLN A 338 44.58 7.85 -74.44
C GLN A 338 45.62 7.32 -75.43
N GLN A 339 46.05 6.06 -75.26
CA GLN A 339 46.91 5.38 -76.23
C GLN A 339 46.22 5.25 -77.60
N GLY A 340 44.92 4.95 -77.62
CA GLY A 340 44.11 4.93 -78.84
C GLY A 340 44.06 6.28 -79.56
N LEU A 341 43.91 7.39 -78.83
CA LEU A 341 43.97 8.74 -79.40
C LEU A 341 45.34 9.05 -80.01
N LEU A 342 46.42 8.67 -79.34
CA LEU A 342 47.79 8.83 -79.87
C LEU A 342 47.97 8.05 -81.18
N ALA A 343 47.56 6.78 -81.22
CA ALA A 343 47.66 5.95 -82.43
C ALA A 343 46.83 6.52 -83.60
N VAL A 344 45.64 7.06 -83.33
CA VAL A 344 44.82 7.73 -84.36
C VAL A 344 45.49 9.01 -84.85
N SER A 345 46.10 9.80 -83.96
CA SER A 345 46.85 11.00 -84.33
C SER A 345 48.05 10.68 -85.22
N GLU A 346 48.85 9.68 -84.84
CA GLU A 346 50.00 9.21 -85.63
C GLU A 346 49.56 8.73 -87.02
N ASN A 347 48.44 8.00 -87.11
CA ASN A 347 47.89 7.53 -88.38
C ASN A 347 47.40 8.70 -89.27
N LEU A 348 46.80 9.74 -88.67
CA LEU A 348 46.41 10.95 -89.41
C LEU A 348 47.62 11.69 -89.97
N ASP A 349 48.71 11.80 -89.21
CA ASP A 349 49.95 12.43 -89.67
C ASP A 349 50.63 11.62 -90.78
N GLU A 350 50.60 10.29 -90.69
CA GLU A 350 51.09 9.39 -91.75
C GLU A 350 50.26 9.55 -93.04
N MET A 351 48.93 9.59 -92.94
CA MET A 351 48.05 9.81 -94.09
C MET A 351 48.30 11.17 -94.76
N ARG A 352 48.52 12.24 -93.97
CA ARG A 352 48.89 13.57 -94.51
C ARG A 352 50.21 13.51 -95.28
N ARG A 353 51.18 12.76 -94.77
CA ARG A 353 52.46 12.54 -95.46
C ARG A 353 52.25 11.81 -96.80
N VAL A 354 51.44 10.75 -96.81
CA VAL A 354 51.10 10.02 -98.04
C VAL A 354 50.44 10.94 -99.07
N VAL A 355 49.48 11.78 -98.67
CA VAL A 355 48.85 12.76 -99.58
C VAL A 355 49.91 13.69 -100.18
N SER A 356 50.80 14.25 -99.35
CA SER A 356 51.87 15.15 -99.82
C SER A 356 52.85 14.46 -100.78
N GLU A 357 53.21 13.19 -100.53
CA GLU A 357 54.08 12.41 -101.41
C GLU A 357 53.39 12.12 -102.77
N VAL A 358 52.10 11.81 -102.75
CA VAL A 358 51.32 11.56 -103.97
C VAL A 358 51.13 12.84 -104.79
N GLU A 359 50.86 13.99 -104.15
CA GLU A 359 50.82 15.30 -104.82
C GLU A 359 52.16 15.64 -105.49
N SER A 360 53.28 15.33 -104.82
CA SER A 360 54.62 15.50 -105.40
C SER A 360 54.83 14.58 -106.62
N ALA A 361 54.34 13.34 -106.55
CA ALA A 361 54.42 12.38 -107.66
C ALA A 361 53.52 12.79 -108.84
N GLU A 362 52.34 13.37 -108.56
CA GLU A 362 51.44 13.94 -109.57
C GLU A 362 52.12 15.10 -110.31
N ALA A 363 52.76 16.02 -109.58
CA ALA A 363 53.51 17.13 -110.18
C ALA A 363 54.62 16.64 -111.14
N LYS A 364 55.37 15.60 -110.75
CA LYS A 364 56.40 14.97 -111.61
C LYS A 364 55.79 14.28 -112.83
N THR A 365 54.66 13.60 -112.66
CA THR A 365 53.93 12.93 -113.75
C THR A 365 53.36 13.95 -114.75
N ASN A 366 52.90 15.11 -114.27
CA ASN A 366 52.47 16.22 -115.11
C ASN A 366 53.64 16.85 -115.89
N ALA A 367 54.82 16.99 -115.27
CA ALA A 367 56.02 17.42 -115.98
C ALA A 367 56.44 16.40 -117.07
N LEU A 368 56.34 15.10 -116.78
CA LEU A 368 56.58 14.04 -117.76
C LEU A 368 55.57 14.09 -118.91
N ARG A 369 54.29 14.34 -118.62
CA ARG A 369 53.23 14.56 -119.62
C ARG A 369 53.58 15.71 -120.57
N GLN A 370 54.08 16.82 -120.03
CA GLN A 370 54.51 17.97 -120.83
C GLN A 370 55.73 17.65 -121.69
N ALA A 371 56.73 16.98 -121.13
CA ALA A 371 57.91 16.54 -121.88
C ALA A 371 57.53 15.56 -123.00
N ASN A 372 56.64 14.60 -122.74
CA ASN A 372 56.17 13.64 -123.74
C ASN A 372 55.44 14.34 -124.91
N ARG A 373 54.63 15.38 -124.62
CA ARG A 373 54.02 16.23 -125.67
C ARG A 373 55.05 16.97 -126.50
N GLN A 374 56.08 17.54 -125.87
CA GLN A 374 57.17 18.20 -126.61
C GLN A 374 57.91 17.22 -127.53
N ILE A 375 58.18 16.00 -127.07
CA ILE A 375 58.80 14.95 -127.89
C ILE A 375 57.85 14.57 -129.04
N GLN A 376 56.54 14.49 -128.81
CA GLN A 376 55.55 14.23 -129.85
C GLN A 376 55.58 15.30 -130.96
N ASP A 377 55.64 16.58 -130.59
CA ASP A 377 55.72 17.71 -131.52
C ASP A 377 57.02 17.68 -132.34
N ILE A 378 58.16 17.40 -131.68
CA ILE A 378 59.45 17.24 -132.34
C ILE A 378 59.44 16.06 -133.30
N THR A 379 58.93 14.90 -132.86
CA THR A 379 58.87 13.67 -133.68
C THR A 379 57.98 13.88 -134.90
N THR A 380 56.84 14.58 -134.74
CA THR A 380 55.95 14.96 -135.85
C THR A 380 56.67 15.89 -136.84
N THR A 381 57.45 16.85 -136.33
CA THR A 381 58.25 17.76 -137.15
C THR A 381 59.32 17.01 -137.94
N ILE A 382 60.05 16.09 -137.28
CA ILE A 382 61.06 15.24 -137.95
C ILE A 382 60.38 14.38 -139.01
N ARG A 383 59.23 13.77 -138.72
CA ARG A 383 58.48 12.99 -139.72
C ARG A 383 58.17 13.84 -140.95
N ASN A 384 57.65 15.05 -140.76
CA ASN A 384 57.37 15.99 -141.85
C ASN A 384 58.64 16.36 -142.65
N ILE A 385 59.78 16.58 -141.97
CA ILE A 385 61.08 16.83 -142.62
C ILE A 385 61.53 15.60 -143.42
N THR A 386 61.39 14.39 -142.88
CA THR A 386 61.78 13.15 -143.57
C THR A 386 60.90 12.88 -144.78
N GLU A 387 59.60 13.15 -144.72
CA GLU A 387 58.69 13.08 -145.87
C GLU A 387 59.06 14.12 -146.95
N GLN A 388 59.35 15.36 -146.55
CA GLN A 388 59.85 16.39 -147.46
C GLN A 388 61.19 16.00 -148.08
N THR A 389 62.11 15.44 -147.30
CA THR A 389 63.43 14.98 -147.77
C THR A 389 63.30 13.80 -148.72
N ASN A 390 62.38 12.87 -148.44
CA ASN A 390 62.06 11.76 -149.32
C ASN A 390 61.50 12.25 -150.67
N LEU A 391 60.63 13.27 -150.66
CA LEU A 391 60.12 13.92 -151.88
C LEU A 391 61.22 14.68 -152.64
N LEU A 392 62.08 15.42 -151.94
CA LEU A 392 63.23 16.12 -152.53
C LEU A 392 64.23 15.14 -153.16
N ALA A 393 64.55 14.05 -152.47
CA ALA A 393 65.42 12.99 -152.94
C ALA A 393 64.82 12.25 -154.15
N LEU A 394 63.51 12.01 -154.15
CA LEU A 394 62.80 11.45 -155.29
C LEU A 394 62.89 12.38 -156.51
N ASN A 395 62.66 13.70 -156.32
CA ASN A 395 62.81 14.68 -157.39
C ASN A 395 64.25 14.74 -157.92
N ALA A 396 65.25 14.66 -157.04
CA ALA A 396 66.67 14.63 -157.42
C ALA A 396 67.05 13.34 -158.17
N ALA A 397 66.52 12.18 -157.76
CA ALA A 397 66.73 10.90 -158.44
C ALA A 397 66.12 10.91 -159.85
N ILE A 398 64.92 11.49 -160.01
CA ILE A 398 64.27 11.68 -161.31
C ILE A 398 65.13 12.57 -162.22
N GLU A 399 65.63 13.70 -161.72
CA GLU A 399 66.44 14.63 -162.54
C GLU A 399 67.84 14.06 -162.86
N ALA A 400 68.43 13.28 -161.94
CA ALA A 400 69.68 12.56 -162.18
C ALA A 400 69.53 11.45 -163.25
N ALA A 401 68.40 10.74 -163.28
CA ALA A 401 68.08 9.80 -164.35
C ALA A 401 67.90 10.51 -165.71
N ARG A 402 67.41 11.75 -165.69
CA ARG A 402 67.20 12.60 -166.88
C ARG A 402 68.51 13.10 -167.50
N ALA A 403 69.57 13.28 -166.71
CA ALA A 403 70.90 13.69 -167.15
C ALA A 403 71.74 12.54 -167.78
N GLY A 404 71.23 11.32 -167.83
CA GLY A 404 71.88 10.17 -168.47
C GLY A 404 73.22 9.79 -167.83
N GLU A 405 74.23 9.42 -168.65
CA GLU A 405 75.55 8.94 -168.19
C GLU A 405 76.28 9.94 -167.26
N TYR A 406 76.07 11.26 -167.43
CA TYR A 406 76.68 12.30 -166.59
C TYR A 406 76.02 12.44 -165.20
N GLY A 407 74.78 11.95 -165.03
CA GLY A 407 74.01 12.04 -163.78
C GLY A 407 74.13 10.82 -162.87
N ARG A 408 74.84 9.78 -163.31
CA ARG A 408 74.87 8.45 -162.67
C ARG A 408 75.39 8.48 -161.23
N GLY A 409 76.39 9.32 -160.93
CA GLY A 409 76.88 9.52 -159.56
C GLY A 409 75.87 10.24 -158.65
N PHE A 410 75.09 11.18 -159.20
CA PHE A 410 74.03 11.89 -158.47
C PHE A 410 72.81 11.02 -158.20
N ALA A 411 72.45 10.12 -159.13
CA ALA A 411 71.32 9.20 -158.95
C ALA A 411 71.55 8.25 -157.76
N VAL A 412 72.78 7.74 -157.60
CA VAL A 412 73.15 6.89 -156.46
C VAL A 412 73.04 7.66 -155.13
N VAL A 413 73.50 8.91 -155.10
CA VAL A 413 73.36 9.76 -153.90
C VAL A 413 71.90 10.06 -153.60
N ALA A 414 71.08 10.36 -154.60
CA ALA A 414 69.66 10.65 -154.43
C ALA A 414 68.87 9.43 -153.92
N ASP A 415 69.12 8.24 -154.44
CA ASP A 415 68.52 7.00 -153.94
C ASP A 415 68.97 6.66 -152.50
N GLU A 416 70.24 6.92 -152.17
CA GLU A 416 70.74 6.75 -150.79
C GLU A 416 70.08 7.73 -149.82
N VAL A 417 69.92 9.01 -150.21
CA VAL A 417 69.16 10.02 -149.43
C VAL A 417 67.69 9.62 -149.30
N ARG A 418 67.07 9.07 -150.36
CA ARG A 418 65.68 8.59 -150.31
C ARG A 418 65.52 7.44 -149.32
N LYS A 419 66.44 6.48 -149.35
CA LYS A 419 66.47 5.34 -148.43
C LYS A 419 66.71 5.78 -146.98
N LEU A 420 67.61 6.75 -146.75
CA LEU A 420 67.81 7.39 -145.45
C LEU A 420 66.54 8.08 -144.94
N ALA A 421 65.84 8.81 -145.81
CA ALA A 421 64.59 9.49 -145.46
C ALA A 421 63.45 8.51 -145.13
N GLN A 422 63.32 7.39 -145.86
CA GLN A 422 62.37 6.32 -145.56
C GLN A 422 62.70 5.61 -144.22
N ASN A 423 63.98 5.31 -143.98
CA ASN A 423 64.42 4.72 -142.70
C ASN A 423 64.15 5.68 -141.52
N ALA A 424 64.41 6.98 -141.70
CA ALA A 424 64.13 8.00 -140.70
C ALA A 424 62.61 8.18 -140.46
N SER A 425 61.78 8.06 -141.51
CA SER A 425 60.32 8.05 -141.39
C SER A 425 59.81 6.81 -140.63
N GLY A 426 60.38 5.62 -140.89
CA GLY A 426 60.09 4.40 -140.14
C GLY A 426 60.45 4.53 -138.66
N ALA A 427 61.65 5.02 -138.36
CA ALA A 427 62.09 5.25 -136.97
C ALA A 427 61.22 6.29 -136.24
N THR A 428 60.78 7.36 -136.92
CA THR A 428 59.86 8.35 -136.31
C THR A 428 58.46 7.77 -136.07
N ALA A 429 57.98 6.84 -136.90
CA ALA A 429 56.73 6.13 -136.65
C ALA A 429 56.81 5.20 -135.43
N GLU A 430 57.93 4.50 -135.25
CA GLU A 430 58.19 3.70 -134.04
C GLU A 430 58.25 4.58 -132.77
N ILE A 431 58.97 5.70 -132.83
CA ILE A 431 59.01 6.69 -131.73
C ILE A 431 57.61 7.22 -131.41
N ALA A 432 56.78 7.51 -132.42
CA ALA A 432 55.40 7.94 -132.21
C ALA A 432 54.55 6.87 -131.50
N GLY A 433 54.78 5.59 -131.79
CA GLY A 433 54.17 4.47 -131.07
C GLY A 433 54.55 4.45 -129.58
N ILE A 434 55.84 4.60 -129.27
CA ILE A 434 56.35 4.67 -127.89
C ILE A 434 55.76 5.87 -127.13
N ILE A 435 55.64 7.03 -127.78
CA ILE A 435 55.04 8.24 -127.20
C ILE A 435 53.56 8.03 -126.88
N ALA A 436 52.82 7.33 -127.75
CA ALA A 436 51.42 7.01 -127.52
C ALA A 436 51.25 6.07 -126.33
N GLU A 437 52.09 5.03 -126.21
CA GLU A 437 52.14 4.14 -125.06
C GLU A 437 52.50 4.88 -123.77
N LEU A 438 53.52 5.75 -123.79
CA LEU A 438 53.89 6.61 -122.66
C LEU A 438 52.74 7.54 -122.25
N THR A 439 51.98 8.07 -123.21
CA THR A 439 50.82 8.92 -122.92
C THR A 439 49.74 8.14 -122.18
N GLN A 440 49.48 6.90 -122.59
CA GLN A 440 48.54 6.02 -121.92
C GLN A 440 48.98 5.70 -120.48
N ILE A 441 50.25 5.32 -120.28
CA ILE A 441 50.82 5.03 -118.94
C ILE A 441 50.74 6.25 -118.03
N ILE A 442 51.02 7.45 -118.55
CA ILE A 442 50.92 8.70 -117.80
C ILE A 442 49.47 8.96 -117.34
N GLU A 443 48.48 8.72 -118.21
CA GLU A 443 47.07 8.92 -117.87
C GLU A 443 46.59 7.90 -116.83
N GLU A 444 46.94 6.62 -117.00
CA GLU A 444 46.66 5.56 -116.02
C GLU A 444 47.29 5.88 -114.65
N ASN A 445 48.53 6.37 -114.63
CA ASN A 445 49.23 6.75 -113.40
C ASN A 445 48.59 7.97 -112.72
N THR A 446 48.17 8.98 -113.49
CA THR A 446 47.42 10.13 -112.95
C THR A 446 46.10 9.67 -112.31
N GLN A 447 45.34 8.79 -112.98
CA GLN A 447 44.08 8.28 -112.44
C GLN A 447 44.28 7.43 -111.17
N ALA A 448 45.35 6.64 -111.11
CA ALA A 448 45.73 5.90 -109.90
C ALA A 448 46.07 6.84 -108.74
N MET A 449 46.85 7.91 -108.99
CA MET A 449 47.19 8.92 -107.99
C MET A 449 45.95 9.64 -107.46
N THR A 450 45.03 10.08 -108.32
CA THR A 450 43.75 10.69 -107.90
C THR A 450 42.94 9.74 -107.02
N SER A 451 42.89 8.45 -107.37
CA SER A 451 42.18 7.44 -106.60
C SER A 451 42.81 7.23 -105.22
N ILE A 452 44.15 7.24 -105.12
CA ILE A 452 44.89 7.14 -103.84
C ILE A 452 44.61 8.36 -102.96
N ILE A 453 44.62 9.58 -103.51
CA ILE A 453 44.29 10.80 -102.77
C ILE A 453 42.87 10.71 -102.21
N GLN A 454 41.89 10.34 -103.04
CA GLN A 454 40.49 10.22 -102.61
C GLN A 454 40.31 9.15 -101.52
N ALA A 455 40.93 7.98 -101.67
CA ALA A 455 40.87 6.92 -100.68
C ALA A 455 41.55 7.32 -99.35
N THR A 456 42.66 8.02 -99.42
CA THR A 456 43.39 8.51 -98.24
C THR A 456 42.59 9.59 -97.50
N GLN A 457 41.97 10.52 -98.23
CA GLN A 457 41.10 11.54 -97.65
C GLN A 457 39.90 10.93 -96.92
N GLN A 458 39.25 9.91 -97.52
CA GLN A 458 38.19 9.15 -96.85
C GLN A 458 38.71 8.39 -95.62
N GLY A 459 39.95 7.90 -95.67
CA GLY A 459 40.64 7.30 -94.51
C GLY A 459 40.81 8.30 -93.37
N MET A 460 41.21 9.53 -93.69
CA MET A 460 41.37 10.62 -92.73
C MET A 460 40.05 11.00 -92.07
N GLU A 461 38.97 11.18 -92.85
CA GLU A 461 37.63 11.48 -92.31
C GLU A 461 37.15 10.40 -91.32
N LYS A 462 37.39 9.12 -91.63
CA LYS A 462 37.06 7.99 -90.73
C LYS A 462 37.93 7.99 -89.47
N ALA A 463 39.21 8.31 -89.59
CA ALA A 463 40.12 8.41 -88.45
C ALA A 463 39.73 9.57 -87.52
N GLU A 464 39.36 10.73 -88.07
CA GLU A 464 38.83 11.87 -87.30
C GLU A 464 37.53 11.50 -86.58
N SER A 465 36.59 10.83 -87.26
CA SER A 465 35.37 10.32 -86.64
C SER A 465 35.67 9.36 -85.49
N THR A 466 36.66 8.48 -85.66
CA THR A 466 37.13 7.57 -84.61
C THR A 466 37.69 8.34 -83.41
N SER A 467 38.48 9.39 -83.64
CA SER A 467 38.99 10.27 -82.59
C SER A 467 37.86 10.91 -81.76
N VAL A 468 36.81 11.42 -82.42
CA VAL A 468 35.63 11.98 -81.74
C VAL A 468 34.93 10.94 -80.87
N VAL A 469 34.80 9.70 -81.35
CA VAL A 469 34.21 8.60 -80.57
C VAL A 469 35.06 8.26 -79.34
N ILE A 470 36.39 8.19 -79.50
CA ILE A 470 37.29 7.90 -78.38
C ILE A 470 37.26 9.04 -77.35
N HIS A 471 37.23 10.30 -77.76
CA HIS A 471 37.06 11.43 -76.85
C HIS A 471 35.77 11.35 -76.03
N ARG A 472 34.66 10.94 -76.67
CA ARG A 472 33.40 10.72 -75.94
C ARG A 472 33.51 9.57 -74.92
N ILE A 473 34.24 8.50 -75.27
CA ILE A 473 34.53 7.39 -74.34
C ILE A 473 35.32 7.90 -73.14
N VAL A 474 36.33 8.76 -73.33
CA VAL A 474 37.10 9.37 -72.24
C VAL A 474 36.18 10.17 -71.29
N GLY A 475 35.26 10.98 -71.82
CA GLY A 475 34.29 11.70 -70.98
C GLY A 475 33.41 10.77 -70.15
N GLN A 476 32.93 9.67 -70.74
CA GLN A 476 32.14 8.65 -70.02
C GLN A 476 32.96 7.92 -68.94
N ILE A 477 34.25 7.71 -69.17
CA ILE A 477 35.19 7.12 -68.20
C ILE A 477 35.35 8.06 -67.00
N GLU A 478 35.50 9.36 -67.21
CA GLU A 478 35.58 10.35 -66.12
C GLU A 478 34.30 10.40 -65.28
N GLU A 479 33.12 10.36 -65.91
CA GLU A 479 31.83 10.25 -65.22
C GLU A 479 31.73 8.97 -64.38
N ASN A 480 32.19 7.84 -64.92
CA ASN A 480 32.24 6.57 -64.20
C ASN A 480 33.20 6.62 -63.00
N ALA A 481 34.35 7.29 -63.13
CA ALA A 481 35.29 7.49 -62.01
C ALA A 481 34.65 8.32 -60.89
N SER A 482 33.95 9.40 -61.25
CA SER A 482 33.23 10.25 -60.31
C SER A 482 32.13 9.48 -59.58
N THR A 483 31.34 8.69 -60.32
CA THR A 483 30.26 7.86 -59.75
C THR A 483 30.83 6.79 -58.81
N ALA A 484 31.93 6.14 -59.17
CA ALA A 484 32.61 5.19 -58.29
C ALA A 484 33.07 5.88 -56.99
N GLN A 485 33.58 7.11 -57.05
CA GLN A 485 33.94 7.86 -55.84
C GLN A 485 32.71 8.15 -54.96
N GLN A 486 31.59 8.58 -55.53
CA GLN A 486 30.35 8.81 -54.79
C GLN A 486 29.82 7.54 -54.12
N ILE A 487 29.86 6.39 -54.82
CA ILE A 487 29.48 5.10 -54.25
C ILE A 487 30.39 4.76 -53.06
N SER A 488 31.70 5.01 -53.16
CA SER A 488 32.64 4.78 -52.04
C SER A 488 32.29 5.62 -50.81
N ASP A 489 31.94 6.90 -50.99
CA ASP A 489 31.56 7.79 -49.90
C ASP A 489 30.25 7.36 -49.22
N VAL A 490 29.24 6.98 -50.01
CA VAL A 490 27.97 6.43 -49.49
C VAL A 490 28.21 5.11 -48.74
N THR A 491 29.05 4.24 -49.28
CA THR A 491 29.38 2.93 -48.69
C THR A 491 30.09 3.10 -47.34
N ARG A 492 31.01 4.07 -47.21
CA ARG A 492 31.63 4.41 -45.92
C ARG A 492 30.62 4.87 -44.88
N ASN A 493 29.67 5.72 -45.26
CA ASN A 493 28.60 6.15 -44.35
C ASN A 493 27.66 4.99 -43.98
N GLN A 494 27.39 4.08 -44.93
CA GLN A 494 26.60 2.88 -44.70
C GLN A 494 27.27 1.97 -43.65
N LEU A 495 28.59 1.74 -43.75
CA LEU A 495 29.35 0.95 -42.79
C LEU A 495 29.30 1.54 -41.37
N ASP A 496 29.43 2.87 -41.23
CA ASP A 496 29.27 3.54 -39.93
C ASP A 496 27.86 3.31 -39.35
N ASN A 497 26.82 3.48 -40.18
CA ASN A 497 25.43 3.25 -39.76
C ASN A 497 25.19 1.79 -39.34
N VAL A 498 25.77 0.82 -40.05
CA VAL A 498 25.68 -0.61 -39.69
C VAL A 498 26.39 -0.90 -38.37
N SER A 499 27.56 -0.30 -38.12
CA SER A 499 28.26 -0.41 -36.84
C SER A 499 27.44 0.17 -35.67
N ARG A 500 26.83 1.34 -35.88
CA ARG A 500 25.93 1.95 -34.89
C ARG A 500 24.67 1.12 -34.67
N LEU A 501 24.12 0.50 -35.72
CA LEU A 501 23.00 -0.43 -35.62
C LEU A 501 23.37 -1.64 -34.77
N GLN A 502 24.53 -2.26 -35.01
CA GLN A 502 25.01 -3.39 -34.22
C GLN A 502 25.10 -3.05 -32.73
N THR A 503 25.69 -1.90 -32.39
CA THR A 503 25.79 -1.45 -30.98
C THR A 503 24.40 -1.26 -30.34
N ARG A 504 23.44 -0.70 -31.08
CA ARG A 504 22.06 -0.50 -30.58
C ARG A 504 21.33 -1.83 -30.39
N VAL A 505 21.55 -2.77 -31.31
CA VAL A 505 20.99 -4.12 -31.25
C VAL A 505 21.53 -4.89 -30.03
N GLU A 506 22.83 -4.78 -29.76
CA GLU A 506 23.44 -5.35 -28.55
C GLU A 506 22.85 -4.74 -27.26
N ALA A 507 22.75 -3.42 -27.19
CA ALA A 507 22.14 -2.73 -26.04
C ALA A 507 20.66 -3.11 -25.84
N LEU A 508 19.91 -3.29 -26.93
CA LEU A 508 18.52 -3.77 -26.86
C LEU A 508 18.46 -5.17 -26.23
N PHE A 509 19.36 -6.08 -26.61
CA PHE A 509 19.37 -7.44 -26.07
C PHE A 509 19.81 -7.48 -24.60
N GLU A 510 20.74 -6.62 -24.20
CA GLU A 510 21.06 -6.45 -22.79
C GLU A 510 19.83 -5.97 -22.00
N ALA A 511 19.09 -4.99 -22.53
CA ALA A 511 17.87 -4.50 -21.91
C ALA A 511 16.77 -5.57 -21.82
N LEU A 512 16.60 -6.40 -22.85
CA LEU A 512 15.67 -7.55 -22.82
C LEU A 512 16.07 -8.57 -21.75
N GLY A 513 17.37 -8.89 -21.64
CA GLY A 513 17.89 -9.79 -20.61
C GLY A 513 17.66 -9.24 -19.19
N GLN A 514 17.89 -7.94 -18.98
CA GLN A 514 17.58 -7.29 -17.71
C GLN A 514 16.07 -7.27 -17.42
N ASN A 515 15.24 -7.08 -18.45
CA ASN A 515 13.79 -7.09 -18.31
C ASN A 515 13.30 -8.48 -17.85
N GLU A 516 13.85 -9.56 -18.41
CA GLU A 516 13.53 -10.91 -17.98
C GLU A 516 13.87 -11.15 -16.51
N SER A 517 15.04 -10.70 -16.05
CA SER A 517 15.40 -10.78 -14.64
C SER A 517 14.43 -9.99 -13.75
N LYS A 518 14.00 -8.80 -14.17
CA LYS A 518 13.03 -7.99 -13.42
C LYS A 518 11.67 -8.66 -13.35
N VAL A 519 11.19 -9.22 -14.45
CA VAL A 519 9.93 -9.97 -14.53
C VAL A 519 9.97 -11.20 -13.61
N HIS A 520 11.09 -11.93 -13.59
CA HIS A 520 11.28 -13.05 -12.67
C HIS A 520 11.21 -12.63 -11.20
N ILE A 521 11.87 -11.51 -10.83
CA ILE A 521 11.81 -10.96 -9.46
C ILE A 521 10.37 -10.54 -9.12
N THR A 522 9.68 -9.86 -10.04
CA THR A 522 8.27 -9.46 -9.86
C THR A 522 7.37 -10.67 -9.61
N ARG A 523 7.57 -11.77 -10.35
CA ARG A 523 6.86 -13.03 -10.10
C ARG A 523 7.17 -13.61 -8.72
N THR A 524 8.43 -13.60 -8.30
CA THR A 524 8.84 -14.09 -6.96
C THR A 524 8.18 -13.27 -5.85
N VAL A 525 8.20 -11.94 -5.95
CA VAL A 525 7.52 -11.03 -5.01
C VAL A 525 6.02 -11.29 -4.99
N SER A 526 5.44 -11.60 -6.14
CA SER A 526 4.04 -11.99 -6.25
C SER A 526 3.74 -13.26 -5.45
N ASP A 527 4.53 -14.31 -5.64
CA ASP A 527 4.37 -15.57 -4.92
C ASP A 527 4.54 -15.37 -3.40
N ASP A 528 5.49 -14.51 -2.97
CA ASP A 528 5.66 -14.13 -1.57
C ASP A 528 4.45 -13.37 -1.01
N LEU A 529 3.90 -12.41 -1.76
CA LEU A 529 2.67 -11.70 -1.38
C LEU A 529 1.52 -12.70 -1.18
N TYR A 530 1.41 -13.69 -2.06
CA TYR A 530 0.40 -14.73 -1.91
C TYR A 530 0.59 -15.54 -0.62
N VAL A 531 1.82 -16.00 -0.33
CA VAL A 531 2.14 -16.72 0.92
C VAL A 531 1.83 -15.88 2.15
N VAL A 532 2.13 -14.58 2.13
CA VAL A 532 1.79 -13.65 3.22
C VAL A 532 0.28 -13.51 3.38
N THR A 533 -0.48 -13.41 2.29
CA THR A 533 -1.95 -13.35 2.36
C THR A 533 -2.57 -14.63 2.88
N GLU A 534 -2.04 -15.80 2.53
CA GLU A 534 -2.51 -17.08 3.08
C GLU A 534 -2.24 -17.19 4.58
N LYS A 535 -1.05 -16.76 5.04
CA LYS A 535 -0.75 -16.68 6.48
C LYS A 535 -1.69 -15.72 7.20
N LEU A 536 -1.99 -14.57 6.60
CA LEU A 536 -2.90 -13.60 7.17
C LEU A 536 -4.34 -14.13 7.21
N ARG A 537 -4.77 -14.87 6.18
CA ARG A 537 -6.05 -15.57 6.15
C ARG A 537 -6.14 -16.62 7.26
N ALA A 538 -5.11 -17.44 7.44
CA ALA A 538 -5.04 -18.43 8.53
C ALA A 538 -5.08 -17.78 9.92
N MET A 539 -4.47 -16.60 10.10
CA MET A 539 -4.60 -15.83 11.34
C MET A 539 -6.03 -15.30 11.55
N LEU A 540 -6.70 -14.86 10.48
CA LEU A 540 -8.08 -14.40 10.53
C LEU A 540 -9.08 -15.53 10.83
N GLU A 541 -8.80 -16.78 10.44
CA GLU A 541 -9.63 -17.94 10.77
C GLU A 541 -9.75 -18.20 12.28
N HIS A 542 -8.81 -17.70 13.09
CA HIS A 542 -8.90 -17.75 14.55
C HIS A 542 -9.93 -16.77 15.13
N PHE A 543 -10.46 -15.86 14.30
CA PHE A 543 -11.48 -14.89 14.70
C PHE A 543 -12.83 -15.24 14.07
N SER A 544 -13.89 -15.35 14.87
CA SER A 544 -15.25 -15.44 14.35
C SER A 544 -15.85 -14.04 14.25
N PHE A 545 -16.34 -13.67 13.08
CA PHE A 545 -17.03 -12.40 12.84
C PHE A 545 -18.00 -12.56 11.67
N ASP A 546 -19.06 -11.75 11.64
CA ASP A 546 -19.91 -11.67 10.45
C ASP A 546 -19.08 -11.06 9.31
N ALA A 547 -18.75 -11.89 8.32
CA ALA A 547 -17.96 -11.48 7.17
C ALA A 547 -18.74 -10.54 6.24
N ASN A 548 -20.08 -10.62 6.23
CA ASN A 548 -20.91 -9.90 5.29
C ASN A 548 -21.20 -8.48 5.78
N ARG A 549 -20.67 -7.50 5.05
CA ARG A 549 -20.99 -6.10 5.31
C ARG A 549 -22.42 -5.80 4.83
N LYS A 550 -23.33 -5.52 5.76
CA LYS A 550 -24.62 -4.90 5.43
C LYS A 550 -24.37 -3.55 4.77
N THR A 551 -24.79 -3.40 3.51
CA THR A 551 -24.61 -2.17 2.74
C THR A 551 -25.86 -1.31 2.82
N THR A 552 -25.73 -0.13 3.41
CA THR A 552 -26.75 0.92 3.40
C THR A 552 -26.36 2.01 2.39
N PRO A 553 -27.32 2.64 1.70
CA PRO A 553 -27.03 3.78 0.83
C PRO A 553 -26.35 4.90 1.63
N ILE A 554 -25.29 5.47 1.06
CA ILE A 554 -24.61 6.65 1.62
C ILE A 554 -25.50 7.89 1.34
N PRO A 555 -25.54 8.92 2.19
CA PRO A 555 -26.25 10.16 1.88
C PRO A 555 -25.83 10.72 0.50
N ASN A 556 -26.80 11.09 -0.35
CA ASN A 556 -26.65 11.50 -1.77
C ASN A 556 -26.24 10.38 -2.77
N GLU A 557 -26.32 9.10 -2.42
CA GLU A 557 -26.19 8.01 -3.39
C GLU A 557 -27.52 7.77 -4.13
N HIS A 558 -27.55 8.12 -5.42
CA HIS A 558 -28.74 8.00 -6.28
C HIS A 558 -28.78 6.70 -7.10
N ARG A 559 -27.72 5.87 -7.04
CA ARG A 559 -27.63 4.65 -7.84
C ARG A 559 -28.39 3.49 -7.20
N ARG A 560 -28.88 2.58 -8.05
CA ARG A 560 -29.68 1.41 -7.66
C ARG A 560 -28.88 0.31 -6.95
N PHE A 561 -27.58 0.20 -7.23
CA PHE A 561 -26.72 -0.87 -6.75
C PHE A 561 -25.53 -0.31 -5.96
N PRO A 562 -25.05 -1.04 -4.94
CA PRO A 562 -23.83 -0.69 -4.22
C PRO A 562 -22.60 -0.74 -5.12
N ARG A 563 -21.56 -0.01 -4.73
CA ARG A 563 -20.22 -0.07 -5.32
C ARG A 563 -19.25 -0.72 -4.38
N THR A 564 -18.26 -1.37 -4.96
CA THR A 564 -17.13 -1.95 -4.24
C THR A 564 -15.84 -1.40 -4.85
N SER A 565 -14.93 -0.92 -4.00
CA SER A 565 -13.67 -0.26 -4.41
C SER A 565 -12.52 -1.26 -4.58
N HIS A 566 -12.84 -2.45 -5.09
CA HIS A 566 -11.89 -3.54 -5.32
C HIS A 566 -11.46 -3.57 -6.79
N TYR A 567 -10.23 -4.04 -7.03
CA TYR A 567 -9.61 -3.98 -8.34
C TYR A 567 -9.71 -5.32 -9.07
N LEU A 568 -10.34 -5.29 -10.24
CA LEU A 568 -10.39 -6.39 -11.21
C LEU A 568 -9.52 -6.02 -12.41
N LEU A 569 -8.74 -6.99 -12.91
CA LEU A 569 -8.02 -6.83 -14.17
C LEU A 569 -9.04 -6.73 -15.32
N ALA A 570 -8.85 -5.73 -16.17
CA ALA A 570 -9.70 -5.44 -17.30
C ALA A 570 -8.86 -5.42 -18.57
N HIS A 571 -9.33 -6.13 -19.60
CA HIS A 571 -8.85 -5.97 -20.97
C HIS A 571 -9.90 -5.18 -21.75
N ILE A 572 -9.50 -4.12 -22.44
CA ILE A 572 -10.40 -3.18 -23.10
C ILE A 572 -10.08 -3.17 -24.59
N ASP A 573 -11.07 -3.52 -25.40
CA ASP A 573 -11.02 -3.40 -26.84
C ASP A 573 -11.84 -2.20 -27.31
N ALA A 574 -11.15 -1.22 -27.90
CA ALA A 574 -11.75 0.00 -28.41
C ALA A 574 -11.23 0.33 -29.81
N LYS A 575 -12.10 0.23 -30.82
CA LYS A 575 -11.76 0.43 -32.24
C LYS A 575 -10.63 -0.53 -32.67
N ASN A 576 -9.43 0.00 -32.91
CA ASN A 576 -8.26 -0.76 -33.34
C ASN A 576 -7.17 -0.81 -32.25
N ARG A 577 -7.54 -0.61 -30.98
CA ARG A 577 -6.60 -0.62 -29.87
C ARG A 577 -7.13 -1.46 -28.72
N SER A 578 -6.31 -2.41 -28.29
CA SER A 578 -6.50 -3.19 -27.08
C SER A 578 -5.60 -2.62 -25.98
N LEU A 579 -6.13 -2.46 -24.77
CA LEU A 579 -5.41 -1.96 -23.60
C LEU A 579 -5.75 -2.79 -22.37
N ASP A 580 -4.74 -3.08 -21.56
CA ASP A 580 -4.93 -3.62 -20.23
C ASP A 580 -5.05 -2.50 -19.19
N GLY A 581 -5.87 -2.74 -18.18
CA GLY A 581 -6.04 -1.84 -17.04
C GLY A 581 -6.74 -2.52 -15.88
N VAL A 582 -7.20 -1.72 -14.93
CA VAL A 582 -7.89 -2.23 -13.73
C VAL A 582 -9.15 -1.43 -13.43
N THR A 583 -10.12 -2.03 -12.73
CA THR A 583 -11.27 -1.29 -12.21
C THR A 583 -10.90 -0.55 -10.93
N ALA A 584 -11.12 0.76 -10.82
CA ALA A 584 -11.02 1.48 -9.55
C ALA A 584 -12.23 1.25 -8.63
N ASP A 585 -13.41 1.05 -9.23
CA ASP A 585 -14.61 0.54 -8.57
C ASP A 585 -15.46 -0.26 -9.55
N PHE A 586 -16.33 -1.13 -9.04
CA PHE A 586 -17.36 -1.77 -9.85
C PHE A 586 -18.69 -1.93 -9.10
N SER A 587 -19.76 -2.10 -9.89
CA SER A 587 -21.14 -2.28 -9.45
C SER A 587 -21.86 -3.24 -10.40
N MET A 588 -23.09 -3.65 -10.08
CA MET A 588 -23.93 -4.44 -10.98
C MET A 588 -24.34 -3.69 -12.26
N SER A 589 -24.17 -2.37 -12.33
CA SER A 589 -24.60 -1.53 -13.47
C SER A 589 -23.49 -0.74 -14.15
N GLY A 590 -22.24 -0.89 -13.72
CA GLY A 590 -21.11 -0.12 -14.27
C GLY A 590 -19.84 -0.25 -13.45
N ALA A 591 -18.76 0.31 -13.96
CA ALA A 591 -17.45 0.32 -13.31
C ALA A 591 -16.71 1.63 -13.60
N CYS A 592 -15.65 1.89 -12.84
CA CYS A 592 -14.65 2.90 -13.15
C CYS A 592 -13.39 2.19 -13.62
N LEU A 593 -12.98 2.36 -14.88
CA LEU A 593 -11.75 1.78 -15.42
C LEU A 593 -10.60 2.76 -15.22
N ARG A 594 -9.40 2.22 -14.97
CA ARG A 594 -8.16 2.95 -14.77
C ARG A 594 -7.11 2.40 -15.72
N LEU A 595 -6.71 3.22 -16.68
CA LEU A 595 -5.88 2.82 -17.81
C LEU A 595 -4.58 3.62 -17.83
N PRO A 596 -3.45 3.00 -18.24
CA PRO A 596 -2.17 3.69 -18.34
C PRO A 596 -2.09 4.62 -19.57
N LEU A 597 -2.99 4.46 -20.54
CA LEU A 597 -3.01 5.19 -21.80
C LEU A 597 -4.45 5.59 -22.16
N PRO A 598 -4.65 6.71 -22.88
CA PRO A 598 -5.97 7.14 -23.27
C PRO A 598 -6.56 6.24 -24.35
N LEU A 599 -7.87 6.01 -24.26
CA LEU A 599 -8.65 5.32 -25.29
C LEU A 599 -8.85 6.19 -26.54
N PRO A 600 -8.90 5.60 -27.74
CA PRO A 600 -9.14 6.32 -29.01
C PRO A 600 -10.61 6.72 -29.24
N CYS A 601 -11.44 6.69 -28.19
CA CYS A 601 -12.88 6.93 -28.25
C CYS A 601 -13.33 7.91 -27.15
N GLY A 602 -14.33 8.72 -27.48
CA GLY A 602 -14.88 9.76 -26.60
C GLY A 602 -16.02 9.28 -25.71
N GLU A 603 -16.63 10.21 -24.96
CA GLU A 603 -17.84 9.93 -24.18
C GLU A 603 -18.99 9.44 -25.06
N ASN A 604 -19.87 8.61 -24.51
CA ASN A 604 -20.99 7.92 -25.16
C ASN A 604 -20.63 6.87 -26.23
N GLU A 605 -19.35 6.65 -26.54
CA GLU A 605 -18.95 5.51 -27.36
C GLU A 605 -19.04 4.18 -26.56
N THR A 606 -19.22 3.08 -27.29
CA THR A 606 -19.26 1.71 -26.72
C THR A 606 -17.90 1.06 -26.88
N ILE A 607 -17.44 0.38 -25.84
CA ILE A 607 -16.18 -0.36 -25.77
C ILE A 607 -16.46 -1.76 -25.24
N ALA A 608 -15.74 -2.75 -25.75
CA ALA A 608 -15.79 -4.10 -25.20
C ALA A 608 -14.82 -4.17 -24.01
N VAL A 609 -15.32 -4.64 -22.86
CA VAL A 609 -14.53 -4.77 -21.63
C VAL A 609 -14.60 -6.21 -21.16
N GLN A 610 -13.45 -6.84 -21.01
CA GLN A 610 -13.31 -8.18 -20.47
C GLN A 610 -12.75 -8.09 -19.06
N LEU A 611 -13.56 -8.43 -18.06
CA LEU A 611 -13.15 -8.41 -16.65
C LEU A 611 -12.73 -9.81 -16.20
N ARG A 612 -11.56 -9.94 -15.58
CA ARG A 612 -11.19 -11.19 -14.91
C ARG A 612 -11.85 -11.28 -13.53
N ILE A 613 -12.62 -12.35 -13.34
CA ILE A 613 -13.31 -12.68 -12.10
C ILE A 613 -12.29 -13.16 -11.06
N PRO A 614 -12.44 -12.78 -9.78
CA PRO A 614 -11.54 -13.23 -8.74
C PRO A 614 -11.82 -14.68 -8.31
N TYR A 615 -10.77 -15.42 -7.96
CA TYR A 615 -10.85 -16.82 -7.51
C TYR A 615 -9.88 -17.09 -6.36
N ASP A 616 -10.21 -17.98 -5.43
CA ASP A 616 -9.28 -18.35 -4.35
C ASP A 616 -8.03 -19.10 -4.84
N ASN A 617 -8.09 -19.72 -6.03
CA ASN A 617 -7.00 -20.49 -6.63
C ASN A 617 -6.43 -19.79 -7.89
N ILE A 618 -5.09 -19.66 -7.95
CA ILE A 618 -4.36 -19.13 -9.10
C ILE A 618 -4.62 -19.90 -10.40
N ASP A 619 -4.74 -21.22 -10.35
CA ASP A 619 -4.95 -22.04 -11.55
C ASP A 619 -6.32 -21.76 -12.17
N GLN A 620 -7.34 -21.62 -11.33
CA GLN A 620 -8.68 -21.23 -11.76
C GLN A 620 -8.69 -19.80 -12.31
N TYR A 621 -7.97 -18.88 -11.64
CA TYR A 621 -7.83 -17.51 -12.11
C TYR A 621 -7.13 -17.42 -13.48
N ALA A 622 -6.11 -18.26 -13.73
CA ALA A 622 -5.33 -18.24 -14.96
C ALA A 622 -6.07 -18.85 -16.16
N HIS A 623 -6.92 -19.86 -15.95
CA HIS A 623 -7.64 -20.58 -17.01
C HIS A 623 -9.11 -20.15 -17.17
N GLN A 624 -9.55 -19.09 -16.48
CA GLN A 624 -10.92 -18.60 -16.57
C GLN A 624 -11.25 -18.04 -17.95
N ALA A 625 -12.51 -18.14 -18.35
CA ALA A 625 -13.06 -17.25 -19.37
C ALA A 625 -13.37 -15.89 -18.73
N PRO A 626 -12.88 -14.76 -19.28
CA PRO A 626 -13.17 -13.45 -18.73
C PRO A 626 -14.65 -13.11 -18.91
N LEU A 627 -15.13 -12.21 -18.06
CA LEU A 627 -16.47 -11.66 -18.16
C LEU A 627 -16.51 -10.56 -19.23
N GLU A 628 -17.13 -10.86 -20.37
CA GLU A 628 -17.28 -9.91 -21.48
C GLU A 628 -18.48 -8.99 -21.28
N LEU A 629 -18.27 -7.68 -21.41
CA LEU A 629 -19.25 -6.63 -21.22
C LEU A 629 -19.10 -5.52 -22.28
N ASP A 630 -20.15 -5.28 -23.06
CA ASP A 630 -20.23 -4.12 -23.95
C ASP A 630 -20.63 -2.88 -23.15
N CYS A 631 -19.64 -2.04 -22.85
CA CYS A 631 -19.79 -0.93 -21.92
C CYS A 631 -19.87 0.40 -22.66
N ARG A 632 -20.74 1.31 -22.20
CA ARG A 632 -20.78 2.69 -22.72
C ARG A 632 -19.98 3.64 -21.82
N ILE A 633 -19.10 4.43 -22.39
CA ILE A 633 -18.35 5.46 -21.66
C ILE A 633 -19.30 6.60 -21.26
N VAL A 634 -19.35 6.93 -19.98
CA VAL A 634 -20.24 7.98 -19.42
C VAL A 634 -19.47 9.26 -19.10
N TRP A 635 -18.24 9.12 -18.62
CA TRP A 635 -17.37 10.26 -18.31
C TRP A 635 -15.91 9.82 -18.38
N TYR A 636 -15.02 10.79 -18.57
CA TYR A 636 -13.57 10.60 -18.55
C TYR A 636 -12.89 11.66 -17.69
N LYS A 637 -11.87 11.26 -16.93
CA LYS A 637 -11.04 12.15 -16.10
C LYS A 637 -9.61 11.65 -16.05
N VAL A 638 -8.64 12.55 -16.03
CA VAL A 638 -7.24 12.23 -15.69
C VAL A 638 -7.00 12.52 -14.22
N VAL A 639 -6.43 11.56 -13.49
CA VAL A 639 -6.06 11.67 -12.08
C VAL A 639 -4.67 11.09 -11.93
N ASP A 640 -3.70 11.86 -11.42
CA ASP A 640 -2.33 11.42 -11.17
C ASP A 640 -1.66 10.71 -12.38
N ASP A 641 -1.81 11.30 -13.58
CA ASP A 641 -1.35 10.76 -14.87
C ASP A 641 -2.01 9.43 -15.32
N GLU A 642 -3.02 8.94 -14.59
CA GLU A 642 -3.85 7.80 -14.99
C GLU A 642 -5.16 8.25 -15.65
N HIS A 643 -5.60 7.48 -16.65
CA HIS A 643 -6.82 7.75 -17.41
C HIS A 643 -8.01 6.99 -16.81
N HIS A 644 -8.92 7.72 -16.17
CA HIS A 644 -10.11 7.15 -15.54
C HIS A 644 -11.34 7.28 -16.45
N TYR A 645 -12.02 6.15 -16.69
CA TYR A 645 -13.23 6.09 -17.50
C TYR A 645 -14.38 5.50 -16.69
N GLY A 646 -15.42 6.29 -16.47
CA GLY A 646 -16.67 5.78 -15.92
C GLY A 646 -17.47 5.08 -17.00
N VAL A 647 -17.70 3.79 -16.84
CA VAL A 647 -18.44 2.98 -17.82
C VAL A 647 -19.76 2.47 -17.26
N LYS A 648 -20.81 2.50 -18.08
CA LYS A 648 -22.13 1.95 -17.75
C LYS A 648 -22.32 0.63 -18.50
N PHE A 649 -22.75 -0.40 -17.78
CA PHE A 649 -23.08 -1.69 -18.36
C PHE A 649 -24.44 -1.64 -19.09
N PRO A 650 -24.72 -2.58 -20.01
CA PRO A 650 -26.02 -2.69 -20.66
C PRO A 650 -27.17 -2.82 -19.65
N GLU A 651 -28.35 -2.29 -20.00
CA GLU A 651 -29.53 -2.39 -19.12
C GLU A 651 -30.05 -3.82 -18.97
N SER A 652 -29.78 -4.68 -19.97
CA SER A 652 -30.02 -6.11 -19.92
C SER A 652 -28.71 -6.88 -20.04
N LEU A 653 -28.21 -7.36 -18.90
CA LEU A 653 -27.03 -8.23 -18.84
C LEU A 653 -27.44 -9.69 -19.07
N SER A 654 -26.57 -10.47 -19.69
CA SER A 654 -26.77 -11.92 -19.82
C SER A 654 -26.78 -12.59 -18.42
N PRO A 655 -27.47 -13.74 -18.24
CA PRO A 655 -27.46 -14.46 -16.98
C PRO A 655 -26.05 -14.80 -16.48
N ALA A 656 -25.14 -15.14 -17.41
CA ALA A 656 -23.73 -15.39 -17.11
C ALA A 656 -23.05 -14.12 -16.58
N ALA A 657 -23.31 -12.96 -17.17
CA ALA A 657 -22.73 -11.70 -16.72
C ALA A 657 -23.23 -11.25 -15.36
N VAL A 658 -24.54 -11.41 -15.09
CA VAL A 658 -25.12 -11.17 -13.77
C VAL A 658 -24.48 -12.09 -12.73
N ASN A 659 -24.30 -13.37 -13.05
CA ASN A 659 -23.69 -14.33 -12.11
C ASN A 659 -22.21 -14.04 -11.88
N GLY A 660 -21.46 -13.67 -12.92
CA GLY A 660 -20.05 -13.29 -12.82
C GLY A 660 -19.86 -12.08 -11.92
N LEU A 661 -20.64 -11.01 -12.11
CA LEU A 661 -20.60 -9.83 -11.25
C LEU A 661 -20.98 -10.15 -9.79
N LYS A 662 -22.01 -10.98 -9.57
CA LYS A 662 -22.37 -11.46 -8.22
C LYS A 662 -21.23 -12.22 -7.57
N THR A 663 -20.56 -13.09 -8.33
CA THR A 663 -19.39 -13.85 -7.86
C THR A 663 -18.28 -12.90 -7.41
N CYS A 664 -18.03 -11.81 -8.15
CA CYS A 664 -17.07 -10.79 -7.71
C CYS A 664 -17.48 -10.14 -6.38
N PHE A 665 -18.77 -9.81 -6.20
CA PHE A 665 -19.30 -9.25 -4.95
C PHE A 665 -19.17 -10.23 -3.76
N ASP A 666 -19.57 -11.48 -3.98
CA ASP A 666 -19.52 -12.55 -2.98
C ASP A 666 -18.08 -12.86 -2.58
N PHE A 667 -17.14 -12.86 -3.54
CA PHE A 667 -15.72 -13.03 -3.28
C PHE A 667 -15.21 -11.98 -2.27
N PHE A 668 -15.59 -10.72 -2.42
CA PHE A 668 -15.19 -9.66 -1.48
C PHE A 668 -16.12 -9.51 -0.25
N ASN A 669 -16.98 -10.50 0.03
CA ASN A 669 -17.95 -10.47 1.14
C ASN A 669 -18.81 -9.19 1.17
N HIS A 670 -19.16 -8.68 0.00
CA HIS A 670 -19.88 -7.43 -0.17
C HIS A 670 -21.23 -7.70 -0.84
N ALA A 671 -22.33 -7.17 -0.31
CA ALA A 671 -23.63 -7.41 -0.92
C ALA A 671 -23.74 -6.72 -2.29
N SER A 672 -24.34 -7.40 -3.26
CA SER A 672 -24.60 -6.90 -4.61
C SER A 672 -25.82 -5.98 -4.72
N THR A 673 -26.62 -5.87 -3.65
CA THR A 673 -27.86 -5.07 -3.58
C THR A 673 -27.96 -4.36 -2.23
N TYR A 674 -28.53 -3.16 -2.19
CA TYR A 674 -28.89 -2.52 -0.93
C TYR A 674 -29.95 -3.34 -0.21
N ARG A 675 -29.86 -3.39 1.14
CA ARG A 675 -30.93 -3.98 1.94
C ARG A 675 -32.12 -3.01 1.94
N GLY A 676 -33.29 -3.53 1.56
CA GLY A 676 -34.58 -2.83 1.72
C GLY A 676 -35.01 -2.75 3.17
#